data_AF-A0A8J6JSM3-F1
#
_entry.id   AF-A0A8J6JSM3-F1
#
_cell.length_a   1.000
_cell.length_b   1.000
_cell.length_c   1.000
_cell.angle_alpha   90.00
_cell.angle_beta   90.00
_cell.angle_gamma   90.00
#
_symmetry.space_group_name_H-M   'P 1'
#
loop_
_entity.id
_entity.type
_entity.pdbx_description
1 polymer ?
#
loop_
_entity_poly.entity_id
_entity_poly.type
_entity_poly.pdbx_seq_one_letter_code
_entity_poly.pdbx_strand_id
1 'polypeptide(L)'
;MPNWLEAARAAATDLDWPEAARLLLSHADAWPDEPTVLVDIARWLRLSGHGGRAGQVLDRAARHGDSYGVQREADALEWPLIRPDTAPDPATLLLDISDLLQFLHDHGSVSGIQRVQLGILASVLEGEAGPLGAGCLAVFPSMSDGAIWAPPEATLRDLVAHCTGHGLNPATARRLVAQARTRARRVVPAAGAAFLILGAFWSYVGAPRFLLSLRAQGVRLGVLIYDLFPVTHPECTTVDTRQYFLQALGEGLPFWEFALAISEYSAAAFRRVVADRGAGPIETVAIPLAHSFDLGRAAAPGWLDTWPPALGDLRGRDFVLSVSTIEVRKNHLLLFHSWQRMIEAGDNPPTLVLVGRPGWGGAGLLAQLEATRWLDGRVMMVHGLSDAELEALYRACLFTVMPSFAEGWGLAVGESLSFGKPCIAAGTGALPEVGGDLIAYADPGSVPEWVARMRSWMQDRAALAEAAVRIASEFVPRRWPAVARHLLAEADRMRQAPAAPPPRVVPMRLAAGETVAIGVTDLSRSGGSQAALGQAMAFETGWHPLEAGLCWMRGRQARFAAQTTLPPGEAVEIIFDLVTPPWEGGNGLTLDLEGGEPRRHPVQFGQALRVAAEGVVPPDGVLRVGFALDHTQAPHERDQRGLSIGVGAVSLRQQASAPASQPGAQAWAQAWVQPGAQAGAQPWALAPAGAAVGGFWVDLSSLCAAPTDVWSARRWRLGLAQALARVPGLRWAASRGHALVEVPRDLALALLGAPPAARAAMLEAARGGLAPLPLRPGDRLLTLGLAADNTPARLARRAGALVTLVIAATATLLRPHRATG
;
A
#
# COMPACT_ATOMS: atom_id res chain seq x y z
N MET A 1 -10.30 27.41 -33.60
CA MET A 1 -11.06 26.15 -33.36
C MET A 1 -12.12 26.03 -34.44
N PRO A 2 -12.47 24.83 -34.94
CA PRO A 2 -13.42 24.73 -36.04
C PRO A 2 -14.86 25.01 -35.56
N ASN A 3 -15.67 25.67 -36.40
CA ASN A 3 -17.03 26.17 -36.13
C ASN A 3 -18.03 25.17 -35.50
N TRP A 4 -17.82 23.85 -35.64
CA TRP A 4 -18.71 22.85 -35.08
C TRP A 4 -18.58 22.69 -33.56
N LEU A 5 -17.40 22.96 -33.01
CA LEU A 5 -17.13 22.85 -31.57
C LEU A 5 -17.81 24.00 -30.82
N GLU A 6 -17.93 25.15 -31.46
CA GLU A 6 -18.76 26.27 -31.00
C GLU A 6 -20.25 25.98 -31.17
N ALA A 7 -20.68 25.37 -32.28
CA ALA A 7 -22.08 24.97 -32.47
C ALA A 7 -22.54 23.90 -31.45
N ALA A 8 -21.70 22.90 -31.16
CA ALA A 8 -21.98 21.89 -30.13
C ALA A 8 -21.98 22.50 -28.71
N ARG A 9 -21.08 23.46 -28.44
CA ARG A 9 -21.08 24.22 -27.17
C ARG A 9 -22.31 25.10 -27.03
N ALA A 10 -22.77 25.74 -28.10
CA ALA A 10 -23.99 26.54 -28.10
C ALA A 10 -25.22 25.65 -27.80
N ALA A 11 -25.37 24.51 -28.50
CA ALA A 11 -26.44 23.55 -28.25
C ALA A 11 -26.43 23.00 -26.80
N ALA A 12 -25.24 22.75 -26.25
CA ALA A 12 -25.09 22.32 -24.85
C ALA A 12 -25.41 23.43 -23.83
N THR A 13 -25.18 24.69 -24.18
CA THR A 13 -25.51 25.85 -23.33
C THR A 13 -27.02 26.03 -23.24
N ASP A 14 -27.75 25.69 -24.29
CA ASP A 14 -29.23 25.68 -24.33
C ASP A 14 -29.84 24.37 -23.80
N LEU A 15 -29.04 23.49 -23.19
CA LEU A 15 -29.43 22.20 -22.62
C LEU A 15 -30.01 21.18 -23.63
N ASP A 16 -29.80 21.37 -24.95
CA ASP A 16 -30.18 20.41 -25.99
C ASP A 16 -29.05 19.38 -26.23
N TRP A 17 -28.84 18.55 -25.20
CA TRP A 17 -27.80 17.52 -25.16
C TRP A 17 -27.88 16.47 -26.28
N PRO A 18 -29.06 16.06 -26.78
CA PRO A 18 -29.18 15.16 -27.93
C PRO A 18 -28.67 15.77 -29.24
N GLU A 19 -28.97 17.03 -29.54
CA GLU A 19 -28.51 17.68 -30.77
C GLU A 19 -27.01 17.96 -30.74
N ALA A 20 -26.48 18.37 -29.57
CA ALA A 20 -25.04 18.49 -29.35
C ALA A 20 -24.31 17.15 -29.59
N ALA A 21 -24.85 16.05 -29.10
CA ALA A 21 -24.28 14.72 -29.32
C ALA A 21 -24.34 14.28 -30.79
N ARG A 22 -25.44 14.57 -31.50
CA ARG A 22 -25.61 14.26 -32.93
C ARG A 22 -24.58 14.98 -33.80
N LEU A 23 -24.36 16.28 -33.55
CA LEU A 23 -23.40 17.11 -34.28
C LEU A 23 -21.95 16.65 -34.04
N LEU A 24 -21.62 16.21 -32.83
CA LEU A 24 -20.29 15.70 -32.50
C LEU A 24 -20.02 14.33 -33.15
N LEU A 25 -21.03 13.47 -33.20
CA LEU A 25 -20.94 12.15 -33.84
C LEU A 25 -20.79 12.25 -35.36
N SER A 26 -21.53 13.14 -36.03
CA SER A 26 -21.47 13.27 -37.49
C SER A 26 -20.11 13.73 -38.02
N HIS A 27 -19.24 14.25 -37.14
CA HIS A 27 -17.91 14.75 -37.47
C HIS A 27 -16.77 13.86 -36.93
N ALA A 28 -17.07 12.87 -36.08
CA ALA A 28 -16.10 11.88 -35.60
C ALA A 28 -15.53 11.03 -36.75
N ASP A 29 -16.33 10.80 -37.78
CA ASP A 29 -15.92 10.06 -38.97
C ASP A 29 -15.01 10.86 -39.91
N ALA A 30 -14.97 12.19 -39.77
CA ALA A 30 -14.14 13.06 -40.61
C ALA A 30 -12.67 13.14 -40.13
N TRP A 31 -12.37 12.72 -38.90
CA TRP A 31 -11.03 12.72 -38.31
C TRP A 31 -10.73 11.34 -37.68
N PRO A 32 -10.59 10.29 -38.52
CA PRO A 32 -10.61 8.91 -38.07
C PRO A 32 -9.42 8.50 -37.18
N ASP A 33 -8.33 9.27 -37.22
CA ASP A 33 -7.02 8.88 -36.69
C ASP A 33 -6.41 9.92 -35.72
N GLU A 34 -7.17 10.91 -35.24
CA GLU A 34 -6.68 11.95 -34.31
C GLU A 34 -7.13 11.69 -32.85
N PRO A 35 -6.25 11.18 -31.96
CA PRO A 35 -6.64 10.72 -30.62
C PRO A 35 -7.24 11.81 -29.73
N THR A 36 -6.72 13.03 -29.81
CA THR A 36 -7.19 14.16 -28.98
C THR A 36 -8.62 14.59 -29.34
N VAL A 37 -8.96 14.54 -30.63
CA VAL A 37 -10.30 14.88 -31.12
C VAL A 37 -11.30 13.79 -30.73
N LEU A 38 -10.91 12.52 -30.85
CA LEU A 38 -11.73 11.38 -30.45
C LEU A 38 -12.00 11.39 -28.92
N VAL A 39 -11.01 11.78 -28.12
CA VAL A 39 -11.15 11.98 -26.67
C VAL A 39 -12.18 13.06 -26.33
N ASP A 40 -12.12 14.22 -26.98
CA ASP A 40 -13.09 15.29 -26.75
C ASP A 40 -14.52 14.87 -27.15
N ILE A 41 -14.67 14.15 -28.27
CA ILE A 41 -15.97 13.62 -28.72
C ILE A 41 -16.52 12.60 -27.69
N ALA A 42 -15.68 11.70 -27.19
CA ALA A 42 -16.06 10.73 -26.16
C ALA A 42 -16.51 11.41 -24.85
N ARG A 43 -15.83 12.49 -24.45
CA ARG A 43 -16.16 13.28 -23.26
C ARG A 43 -17.55 13.90 -23.35
N TRP A 44 -17.91 14.45 -24.50
CA TRP A 44 -19.24 15.04 -24.70
C TRP A 44 -20.36 14.00 -24.82
N LEU A 45 -20.12 12.86 -25.49
CA LEU A 45 -21.06 11.74 -25.53
C LEU A 45 -21.42 11.23 -24.13
N ARG A 46 -20.46 11.26 -23.21
CA ARG A 46 -20.67 10.92 -21.80
C ARG A 46 -21.55 11.95 -21.08
N LEU A 47 -21.29 13.25 -21.25
CA LEU A 47 -22.12 14.30 -20.63
C LEU A 47 -23.58 14.24 -21.09
N SER A 48 -23.81 13.81 -22.34
CA SER A 48 -25.15 13.58 -22.89
C SER A 48 -25.75 12.19 -22.58
N GLY A 49 -25.14 11.37 -21.71
CA GLY A 49 -25.71 10.09 -21.25
C GLY A 49 -25.52 8.88 -22.18
N HIS A 50 -24.64 8.95 -23.17
CA HIS A 50 -24.40 7.89 -24.17
C HIS A 50 -23.09 7.11 -23.90
N GLY A 51 -22.89 6.66 -22.65
CA GLY A 51 -21.63 6.08 -22.17
C GLY A 51 -21.12 4.85 -22.94
N GLY A 52 -22.03 4.00 -23.44
CA GLY A 52 -21.65 2.83 -24.27
C GLY A 52 -21.01 3.22 -25.61
N ARG A 53 -21.42 4.35 -26.20
CA ARG A 53 -20.80 4.88 -27.43
C ARG A 53 -19.52 5.64 -27.14
N ALA A 54 -19.42 6.32 -25.99
CA ALA A 54 -18.19 6.95 -25.54
C ALA A 54 -17.05 5.91 -25.38
N GLY A 55 -17.35 4.74 -24.81
CA GLY A 55 -16.39 3.62 -24.72
C GLY A 55 -15.84 3.16 -26.07
N GLN A 56 -16.70 3.05 -27.09
CA GLN A 56 -16.29 2.64 -28.44
C GLN A 56 -15.37 3.67 -29.13
N VAL A 57 -15.59 4.96 -28.89
CA VAL A 57 -14.76 6.06 -29.42
C VAL A 57 -13.39 6.12 -28.73
N LEU A 58 -13.32 5.77 -27.44
CA LEU A 58 -12.05 5.69 -26.69
C LEU A 58 -11.23 4.47 -27.04
N ASP A 59 -11.88 3.31 -27.22
CA ASP A 59 -11.22 2.12 -27.76
C ASP A 59 -10.60 2.39 -29.13
N ARG A 60 -11.23 3.27 -29.91
CA ARG A 60 -10.69 3.77 -31.18
C ARG A 60 -9.50 4.70 -30.94
N ALA A 61 -9.63 5.71 -30.07
CA ALA A 61 -8.52 6.62 -29.72
C ALA A 61 -7.27 5.86 -29.21
N ALA A 62 -7.47 4.81 -28.41
CA ALA A 62 -6.40 3.98 -27.84
C ALA A 62 -5.59 3.22 -28.89
N ARG A 63 -6.16 2.97 -30.08
CA ARG A 63 -5.48 2.28 -31.19
C ARG A 63 -4.54 3.18 -31.98
N HIS A 64 -4.62 4.51 -31.85
CA HIS A 64 -3.92 5.47 -32.73
C HIS A 64 -2.80 6.30 -32.06
N GLY A 65 -2.53 6.16 -30.75
CA GLY A 65 -1.30 6.63 -30.12
C GLY A 65 -1.43 7.64 -28.98
N ASP A 66 -0.36 7.68 -28.17
CA ASP A 66 -0.16 8.21 -26.81
C ASP A 66 -1.14 7.70 -25.73
N SER A 67 -0.71 6.59 -25.12
CA SER A 67 -1.39 5.80 -24.10
C SER A 67 -1.66 6.54 -22.80
N TYR A 68 -1.15 7.75 -22.55
CA TYR A 68 -1.36 8.40 -21.26
C TYR A 68 -2.61 9.29 -21.21
N GLY A 69 -2.86 10.09 -22.25
CA GLY A 69 -4.04 10.97 -22.32
C GLY A 69 -5.34 10.19 -22.54
N VAL A 70 -5.29 9.13 -23.36
CA VAL A 70 -6.43 8.23 -23.61
C VAL A 70 -6.72 7.36 -22.40
N GLN A 71 -5.70 6.82 -21.72
CA GLN A 71 -5.90 6.05 -20.49
C GLN A 71 -6.39 6.94 -19.36
N ARG A 72 -5.85 8.15 -19.20
CA ARG A 72 -6.34 9.12 -18.20
C ARG A 72 -7.76 9.59 -18.48
N GLU A 73 -8.16 9.77 -19.73
CA GLU A 73 -9.56 10.06 -20.04
C GLU A 73 -10.41 8.80 -19.92
N ALA A 74 -9.94 7.59 -20.25
CA ALA A 74 -10.63 6.33 -19.95
C ALA A 74 -10.84 6.12 -18.43
N ASP A 75 -9.85 6.48 -17.62
CA ASP A 75 -9.88 6.50 -16.15
C ASP A 75 -10.76 7.66 -15.64
N ALA A 76 -10.71 8.83 -16.28
CA ALA A 76 -11.60 9.95 -15.99
C ALA A 76 -13.02 9.71 -16.51
N LEU A 77 -13.23 8.76 -17.43
CA LEU A 77 -14.50 8.26 -17.98
C LEU A 77 -15.26 7.37 -17.00
N GLU A 78 -14.65 7.05 -15.85
CA GLU A 78 -15.28 6.25 -14.81
C GLU A 78 -16.29 7.01 -13.92
N TRP A 79 -16.54 8.33 -14.06
CA TRP A 79 -17.42 9.03 -13.10
C TRP A 79 -18.52 9.99 -13.61
N PRO A 80 -19.80 9.58 -13.67
CA PRO A 80 -20.88 10.55 -13.59
C PRO A 80 -20.92 11.19 -12.19
N LEU A 81 -21.22 12.51 -12.16
CA LEU A 81 -21.86 13.16 -11.02
C LEU A 81 -23.01 12.28 -10.50
N ILE A 82 -23.19 12.27 -9.17
CA ILE A 82 -24.29 11.61 -8.46
C ILE A 82 -25.59 11.77 -9.27
N ARG A 83 -26.06 10.69 -9.88
CA ARG A 83 -27.44 10.61 -10.36
C ARG A 83 -28.27 10.15 -9.16
N PRO A 84 -29.24 10.95 -8.69
CA PRO A 84 -30.14 10.58 -7.59
C PRO A 84 -30.98 9.32 -7.84
N ASP A 85 -31.00 8.80 -9.08
CA ASP A 85 -32.03 7.87 -9.55
C ASP A 85 -31.61 6.39 -9.58
N THR A 86 -30.51 5.99 -8.92
CA THR A 86 -30.20 4.55 -8.80
C THR A 86 -30.91 4.00 -7.57
N ALA A 87 -31.90 3.13 -7.77
CA ALA A 87 -32.60 2.48 -6.66
C ALA A 87 -31.61 1.74 -5.74
N PRO A 88 -31.83 1.76 -4.41
CA PRO A 88 -31.00 1.00 -3.48
C PRO A 88 -31.00 -0.49 -3.81
N ASP A 89 -29.83 -1.12 -3.70
CA ASP A 89 -29.66 -2.55 -3.89
C ASP A 89 -30.29 -3.33 -2.73
N PRO A 90 -31.00 -4.45 -2.98
CA PRO A 90 -31.66 -5.23 -1.93
C PRO A 90 -30.69 -6.03 -1.05
N ALA A 91 -29.39 -6.11 -1.39
CA ALA A 91 -28.41 -6.85 -0.60
C ALA A 91 -28.33 -6.33 0.85
N THR A 92 -28.42 -7.24 1.81
CA THR A 92 -28.33 -6.93 3.24
C THR A 92 -26.89 -6.84 3.72
N LEU A 93 -25.98 -7.59 3.08
CA LEU A 93 -24.56 -7.66 3.42
C LEU A 93 -23.70 -7.39 2.17
N LEU A 94 -22.91 -6.33 2.22
CA LEU A 94 -21.93 -5.95 1.21
C LEU A 94 -20.55 -6.40 1.70
N LEU A 95 -19.95 -7.39 1.03
CA LEU A 95 -18.65 -7.95 1.37
C LEU A 95 -17.57 -7.24 0.56
N ASP A 96 -16.79 -6.37 1.21
CA ASP A 96 -15.71 -5.66 0.53
C ASP A 96 -14.53 -6.59 0.23
N ILE A 97 -14.25 -6.75 -1.06
CA ILE A 97 -13.16 -7.56 -1.61
C ILE A 97 -12.08 -6.70 -2.29
N SER A 98 -11.98 -5.41 -1.96
CA SER A 98 -10.99 -4.50 -2.56
C SER A 98 -9.57 -4.98 -2.39
N ASP A 99 -9.23 -5.46 -1.18
CA ASP A 99 -7.93 -6.03 -0.87
C ASP A 99 -7.63 -7.28 -1.73
N LEU A 100 -8.60 -8.19 -1.91
CA LEU A 100 -8.43 -9.35 -2.79
C LEU A 100 -8.10 -8.92 -4.24
N LEU A 101 -8.89 -7.99 -4.80
CA LEU A 101 -8.70 -7.53 -6.18
C LEU A 101 -7.34 -6.82 -6.35
N GLN A 102 -6.98 -5.94 -5.42
CA GLN A 102 -5.71 -5.21 -5.47
C GLN A 102 -4.52 -6.15 -5.30
N PHE A 103 -4.58 -7.05 -4.31
CA PHE A 103 -3.48 -7.97 -4.04
C PHE A 103 -3.22 -8.90 -5.23
N LEU A 104 -4.27 -9.45 -5.84
CA LEU A 104 -4.15 -10.30 -7.02
C LEU A 104 -3.57 -9.56 -8.23
N HIS A 105 -3.95 -8.30 -8.43
CA HIS A 105 -3.39 -7.46 -9.50
C HIS A 105 -1.86 -7.32 -9.36
N ASP A 106 -1.42 -7.01 -8.14
CA ASP A 106 -0.01 -6.72 -7.85
C ASP A 106 0.87 -7.98 -7.82
N HIS A 107 0.34 -9.08 -7.29
CA HIS A 107 1.15 -10.24 -6.88
C HIS A 107 0.91 -11.51 -7.71
N GLY A 108 -0.19 -11.60 -8.45
CA GLY A 108 -0.56 -12.77 -9.27
C GLY A 108 -0.81 -14.08 -8.49
N SER A 109 -0.70 -14.06 -7.16
CA SER A 109 -1.05 -15.15 -6.25
C SER A 109 -1.66 -14.55 -4.98
N VAL A 110 -2.20 -15.40 -4.11
CA VAL A 110 -2.82 -15.00 -2.84
C VAL A 110 -1.90 -15.17 -1.64
N SER A 111 -2.12 -14.37 -0.59
CA SER A 111 -1.58 -14.60 0.76
C SER A 111 -2.64 -15.23 1.67
N GLY A 112 -2.32 -15.42 2.95
CA GLY A 112 -3.29 -15.91 3.95
C GLY A 112 -4.58 -15.09 4.00
N ILE A 113 -4.49 -13.76 4.00
CA ILE A 113 -5.67 -12.86 4.07
C ILE A 113 -6.59 -13.07 2.85
N GLN A 114 -6.02 -13.15 1.65
CA GLN A 114 -6.80 -13.38 0.44
C GLN A 114 -7.36 -14.80 0.35
N ARG A 115 -6.69 -15.81 0.93
CA ARG A 115 -7.26 -17.17 1.05
C ARG A 115 -8.50 -17.18 1.92
N VAL A 116 -8.55 -16.40 3.01
CA VAL A 116 -9.76 -16.24 3.83
C VAL A 116 -10.90 -15.61 3.01
N GLN A 117 -10.62 -14.50 2.31
CA GLN A 117 -11.62 -13.85 1.46
C GLN A 117 -12.15 -14.80 0.38
N LEU A 118 -11.27 -15.56 -0.28
CA LEU A 118 -11.66 -16.55 -1.28
C LEU A 118 -12.51 -17.68 -0.69
N GLY A 119 -12.17 -18.22 0.47
CA GLY A 119 -12.95 -19.28 1.09
C GLY A 119 -14.38 -18.85 1.45
N ILE A 120 -14.54 -17.62 1.95
CA ILE A 120 -15.84 -17.03 2.23
C ILE A 120 -16.61 -16.75 0.93
N LEU A 121 -15.94 -16.12 -0.04
CA LEU A 121 -16.53 -15.79 -1.34
C LEU A 121 -16.99 -17.05 -2.10
N ALA A 122 -16.14 -18.08 -2.16
CA ALA A 122 -16.48 -19.37 -2.77
C ALA A 122 -17.74 -19.97 -2.13
N SER A 123 -17.79 -20.02 -0.79
CA SER A 123 -18.95 -20.54 -0.04
C SER A 123 -20.24 -19.77 -0.33
N VAL A 124 -20.15 -18.44 -0.51
CA VAL A 124 -21.31 -17.60 -0.89
C VAL A 124 -21.74 -17.88 -2.32
N LEU A 125 -20.81 -17.89 -3.26
CA LEU A 125 -21.08 -18.15 -4.67
C LEU A 125 -21.66 -19.55 -4.89
N GLU A 126 -21.17 -20.56 -4.18
CA GLU A 126 -21.63 -21.95 -4.31
C GLU A 126 -22.96 -22.22 -3.56
N GLY A 127 -23.51 -21.21 -2.86
CA GLY A 127 -24.75 -21.36 -2.10
C GLY A 127 -24.59 -22.14 -0.80
N GLU A 128 -23.36 -22.47 -0.41
CA GLU A 128 -23.04 -23.25 0.80
C GLU A 128 -23.02 -22.39 2.08
N ALA A 129 -23.02 -21.06 1.93
CA ALA A 129 -23.11 -20.10 3.02
C ALA A 129 -24.52 -19.98 3.64
N GLY A 130 -25.47 -20.81 3.21
CA GLY A 130 -26.85 -20.84 3.72
C GLY A 130 -27.71 -19.67 3.20
N PRO A 131 -28.92 -19.49 3.76
CA PRO A 131 -29.90 -18.51 3.25
C PRO A 131 -29.39 -17.06 3.24
N LEU A 132 -28.58 -16.68 4.22
CA LEU A 132 -27.98 -15.34 4.28
C LEU A 132 -27.01 -15.08 3.13
N GLY A 133 -26.39 -16.13 2.57
CA GLY A 133 -25.53 -16.01 1.40
C GLY A 133 -26.25 -15.43 0.18
N ALA A 134 -27.56 -15.67 0.04
CA ALA A 134 -28.37 -15.09 -1.04
C ALA A 134 -28.60 -13.57 -0.87
N GLY A 135 -28.45 -13.05 0.35
CA GLY A 135 -28.49 -11.61 0.65
C GLY A 135 -27.13 -10.92 0.59
N CYS A 136 -26.07 -11.64 0.22
CA CYS A 136 -24.71 -11.11 0.14
C CYS A 136 -24.35 -10.62 -1.26
N LEU A 137 -23.59 -9.53 -1.31
CA LEU A 137 -23.03 -9.01 -2.54
C LEU A 137 -21.55 -8.68 -2.34
N ALA A 138 -20.67 -9.29 -3.14
CA ALA A 138 -19.27 -8.91 -3.16
C ALA A 138 -19.10 -7.56 -3.85
N VAL A 139 -18.38 -6.64 -3.22
CA VAL A 139 -18.21 -5.27 -3.70
C VAL A 139 -16.78 -4.76 -3.53
N PHE A 140 -16.46 -3.66 -4.20
CA PHE A 140 -15.27 -2.87 -3.93
C PHE A 140 -15.63 -1.37 -4.07
N PRO A 141 -15.23 -0.50 -3.13
CA PRO A 141 -15.39 0.94 -3.29
C PRO A 141 -14.35 1.57 -4.19
N SER A 142 -14.74 2.69 -4.77
CA SER A 142 -13.83 3.70 -5.31
C SER A 142 -13.60 4.79 -4.29
N MET A 143 -12.37 4.93 -3.84
CA MET A 143 -12.02 5.86 -2.76
C MET A 143 -12.00 7.34 -3.22
N SER A 144 -11.88 7.59 -4.53
CA SER A 144 -11.85 8.94 -5.11
C SER A 144 -13.19 9.68 -5.06
N ASP A 145 -14.28 8.94 -5.12
CA ASP A 145 -15.65 9.45 -5.34
C ASP A 145 -16.69 8.78 -4.43
N GLY A 146 -16.29 7.73 -3.71
CA GLY A 146 -17.10 7.03 -2.75
C GLY A 146 -18.18 6.11 -3.33
N ALA A 147 -18.15 5.78 -4.62
CA ALA A 147 -19.09 4.81 -5.19
C ALA A 147 -18.69 3.37 -4.82
N ILE A 148 -19.68 2.49 -4.77
CA ILE A 148 -19.49 1.05 -4.53
C ILE A 148 -19.82 0.31 -5.81
N TRP A 149 -19.01 -0.70 -6.14
CA TRP A 149 -19.12 -1.48 -7.37
C TRP A 149 -19.22 -2.96 -7.07
N ALA A 150 -20.13 -3.66 -7.74
CA ALA A 150 -20.27 -5.12 -7.67
C ALA A 150 -19.80 -5.76 -8.97
N PRO A 151 -18.73 -6.57 -8.94
CA PRO A 151 -18.32 -7.39 -10.09
C PRO A 151 -19.40 -8.39 -10.50
N PRO A 152 -19.45 -8.81 -11.78
CA PRO A 152 -20.31 -9.91 -12.19
C PRO A 152 -19.93 -11.21 -11.48
N GLU A 153 -20.93 -11.96 -11.05
CA GLU A 153 -20.76 -13.23 -10.34
C GLU A 153 -19.91 -14.24 -11.12
N ALA A 154 -20.13 -14.35 -12.43
CA ALA A 154 -19.34 -15.22 -13.30
C ALA A 154 -17.83 -14.90 -13.26
N THR A 155 -17.48 -13.61 -13.26
CA THR A 155 -16.08 -13.18 -13.15
C THR A 155 -15.49 -13.53 -11.79
N LEU A 156 -16.28 -13.44 -10.72
CA LEU A 156 -15.84 -13.84 -9.38
C LEU A 156 -15.61 -15.35 -9.28
N ARG A 157 -16.47 -16.17 -9.90
CA ARG A 157 -16.27 -17.62 -10.01
C ARG A 157 -15.00 -17.96 -10.78
N ASP A 158 -14.73 -17.29 -11.89
CA ASP A 158 -13.49 -17.46 -12.65
C ASP A 158 -12.25 -17.09 -11.82
N LEU A 159 -12.33 -16.01 -11.03
CA LEU A 159 -11.26 -15.59 -10.13
C LEU A 159 -11.01 -16.62 -9.03
N VAL A 160 -12.07 -17.13 -8.39
CA VAL A 160 -11.96 -18.21 -7.39
C VAL A 160 -11.34 -19.45 -8.03
N ALA A 161 -11.85 -19.90 -9.18
CA ALA A 161 -11.35 -21.08 -9.89
C ALA A 161 -9.89 -20.93 -10.33
N HIS A 162 -9.46 -19.72 -10.72
CA HIS A 162 -8.06 -19.45 -11.04
C HIS A 162 -7.16 -19.58 -9.81
N CYS A 163 -7.59 -19.05 -8.67
CA CYS A 163 -6.80 -19.06 -7.44
C CYS A 163 -6.72 -20.45 -6.79
N THR A 164 -7.74 -21.30 -6.99
CA THR A 164 -7.80 -22.68 -6.47
C THR A 164 -7.38 -23.74 -7.50
N GLY A 165 -7.07 -23.33 -8.72
CA GLY A 165 -6.72 -24.19 -9.85
C GLY A 165 -5.24 -24.57 -9.92
N HIS A 166 -4.89 -25.31 -10.97
CA HIS A 166 -3.50 -25.69 -11.26
C HIS A 166 -2.79 -24.59 -12.06
N GLY A 167 -1.60 -24.18 -11.61
CA GLY A 167 -0.77 -23.21 -12.33
C GLY A 167 -1.28 -21.78 -12.19
N LEU A 168 -0.74 -21.06 -11.19
CA LEU A 168 -1.02 -19.63 -11.03
C LEU A 168 -0.36 -18.84 -12.16
N ASN A 169 -1.13 -17.97 -12.82
CA ASN A 169 -0.65 -17.15 -13.92
C ASN A 169 -0.95 -15.67 -13.64
N PRO A 170 0.05 -14.85 -13.31
CA PRO A 170 -0.13 -13.44 -13.00
C PRO A 170 -0.84 -12.62 -14.10
N ALA A 171 -0.63 -12.94 -15.38
CA ALA A 171 -1.30 -12.26 -16.48
C ALA A 171 -2.80 -12.61 -16.53
N THR A 172 -3.14 -13.87 -16.21
CA THR A 172 -4.54 -14.30 -16.10
C THR A 172 -5.22 -13.64 -14.90
N ALA A 173 -4.57 -13.62 -13.73
CA ALA A 173 -5.08 -12.94 -12.54
C ALA A 173 -5.35 -11.44 -12.82
N ARG A 174 -4.40 -10.72 -13.43
CA ARG A 174 -4.59 -9.30 -13.80
C ARG A 174 -5.74 -9.10 -14.77
N ARG A 175 -5.88 -9.98 -15.77
CA ARG A 175 -6.99 -9.93 -16.73
C ARG A 175 -8.34 -10.13 -16.05
N LEU A 176 -8.45 -11.10 -15.14
CA LEU A 176 -9.68 -11.36 -14.38
C LEU A 176 -10.03 -10.20 -13.45
N VAL A 177 -9.03 -9.61 -12.77
CA VAL A 177 -9.24 -8.40 -11.96
C VAL A 177 -9.70 -7.22 -12.81
N ALA A 178 -9.08 -7.00 -13.98
CA ALA A 178 -9.50 -5.95 -14.91
C ALA A 178 -10.94 -6.16 -15.39
N GLN A 179 -11.32 -7.41 -15.70
CA GLN A 179 -12.71 -7.75 -16.04
C GLN A 179 -13.67 -7.53 -14.86
N ALA A 180 -13.26 -7.86 -13.64
CA ALA A 180 -14.05 -7.67 -12.44
C ALA A 180 -14.35 -6.18 -12.20
N ARG A 181 -13.38 -5.30 -12.47
CA ARG A 181 -13.54 -3.84 -12.35
C ARG A 181 -14.35 -3.26 -13.51
N THR A 182 -13.96 -3.51 -14.75
CA THR A 182 -14.57 -2.91 -15.96
C THR A 182 -16.00 -3.35 -16.22
N ARG A 183 -16.39 -4.55 -15.77
CA ARG A 183 -17.76 -5.07 -15.91
C ARG A 183 -18.60 -4.89 -14.65
N ALA A 184 -18.07 -4.24 -13.62
CA ALA A 184 -18.81 -4.04 -12.39
C ALA A 184 -20.01 -3.12 -12.62
N ARG A 185 -21.09 -3.38 -11.89
CA ARG A 185 -22.24 -2.47 -11.82
C ARG A 185 -22.12 -1.60 -10.57
N ARG A 186 -22.57 -0.35 -10.68
CA ARG A 186 -22.67 0.53 -9.51
C ARG A 186 -23.74 0.00 -8.55
N VAL A 187 -23.45 0.11 -7.26
CA VAL A 187 -24.31 -0.30 -6.14
C VAL A 187 -24.56 0.92 -5.25
N VAL A 188 -25.82 1.15 -4.92
CA VAL A 188 -26.22 2.07 -3.85
C VAL A 188 -26.69 1.21 -2.69
N PRO A 189 -25.99 1.21 -1.53
CA PRO A 189 -26.40 0.39 -0.41
C PRO A 189 -27.72 0.91 0.19
N ALA A 190 -28.63 0.00 0.54
CA ALA A 190 -29.83 0.37 1.27
C ALA A 190 -29.51 0.78 2.72
N ALA A 191 -30.32 1.69 3.27
CA ALA A 191 -30.28 1.98 4.69
C ALA A 191 -30.53 0.69 5.49
N GLY A 192 -29.70 0.42 6.50
CA GLY A 192 -29.73 -0.81 7.29
C GLY A 192 -28.99 -2.00 6.67
N ALA A 193 -28.42 -1.89 5.47
CA ALA A 193 -27.43 -2.85 4.97
C ALA A 193 -26.12 -2.74 5.78
N ALA A 194 -25.31 -3.80 5.80
CA ALA A 194 -23.96 -3.74 6.37
C ALA A 194 -22.89 -3.79 5.28
N PHE A 195 -21.90 -2.91 5.39
CA PHE A 195 -20.67 -2.95 4.64
C PHE A 195 -19.57 -3.54 5.52
N LEU A 196 -19.13 -4.75 5.17
CA LEU A 196 -18.12 -5.52 5.92
C LEU A 196 -16.79 -5.47 5.18
N ILE A 197 -15.80 -4.81 5.77
CA ILE A 197 -14.41 -4.81 5.29
C ILE A 197 -13.83 -6.21 5.54
N LEU A 198 -13.81 -7.02 4.49
CA LEU A 198 -13.43 -8.43 4.62
C LEU A 198 -11.91 -8.63 4.59
N GLY A 199 -11.18 -7.79 3.87
CA GLY A 199 -9.73 -7.89 3.72
C GLY A 199 -8.92 -6.96 4.64
N ALA A 200 -7.74 -6.58 4.19
CA ALA A 200 -6.85 -5.67 4.91
C ALA A 200 -7.49 -4.30 5.17
N PHE A 201 -7.96 -4.05 6.39
CA PHE A 201 -8.59 -2.77 6.76
C PHE A 201 -7.66 -1.57 6.58
N TRP A 202 -6.34 -1.77 6.63
CA TRP A 202 -5.37 -0.70 6.42
C TRP A 202 -5.35 -0.18 4.98
N SER A 203 -5.96 -0.86 4.02
CA SER A 203 -6.20 -0.33 2.68
C SER A 203 -7.15 0.90 2.67
N TYR A 204 -7.81 1.19 3.79
CA TYR A 204 -8.71 2.34 3.95
C TYR A 204 -8.03 3.61 4.50
N VAL A 205 -6.71 3.61 4.67
CA VAL A 205 -5.99 4.84 5.08
C VAL A 205 -6.28 5.97 4.09
N GLY A 206 -6.67 7.12 4.64
CA GLY A 206 -7.07 8.30 3.88
C GLY A 206 -8.55 8.34 3.48
N ALA A 207 -9.38 7.38 3.91
CA ALA A 207 -10.79 7.31 3.53
C ALA A 207 -11.86 7.46 4.64
N PRO A 208 -11.64 8.22 5.74
CA PRO A 208 -12.66 8.38 6.79
C PRO A 208 -13.95 9.02 6.26
N ARG A 209 -13.87 9.83 5.21
CA ARG A 209 -15.03 10.46 4.56
C ARG A 209 -15.94 9.47 3.84
N PHE A 210 -15.36 8.44 3.24
CA PHE A 210 -16.12 7.37 2.62
C PHE A 210 -16.87 6.57 3.70
N LEU A 211 -16.19 6.23 4.80
CA LEU A 211 -16.83 5.54 5.92
C LEU A 211 -17.95 6.39 6.55
N LEU A 212 -17.72 7.69 6.75
CA LEU A 212 -18.75 8.61 7.21
C LEU A 212 -19.96 8.66 6.26
N SER A 213 -19.74 8.72 4.94
CA SER A 213 -20.83 8.82 3.97
C SER A 213 -21.74 7.60 4.01
N LEU A 214 -21.18 6.40 4.24
CA LEU A 214 -21.95 5.18 4.45
C LEU A 214 -22.75 5.24 5.76
N ARG A 215 -22.14 5.68 6.87
CA ARG A 215 -22.83 5.86 8.16
C ARG A 215 -23.99 6.86 8.03
N ALA A 216 -23.79 7.95 7.31
CA ALA A 216 -24.83 8.96 7.07
C ALA A 216 -26.00 8.44 6.21
N GLN A 217 -25.75 7.45 5.35
CA GLN A 217 -26.78 6.74 4.58
C GLN A 217 -27.48 5.63 5.39
N GLY A 218 -27.16 5.48 6.68
CA GLY A 218 -27.71 4.43 7.53
C GLY A 218 -27.12 3.05 7.27
N VAL A 219 -25.97 2.95 6.59
CA VAL A 219 -25.24 1.69 6.39
C VAL A 219 -24.46 1.35 7.65
N ARG A 220 -24.53 0.08 8.05
CA ARG A 220 -23.79 -0.49 9.18
C ARG A 220 -22.36 -0.79 8.76
N LEU A 221 -21.37 -0.43 9.56
CA LEU A 221 -19.96 -0.68 9.21
C LEU A 221 -19.35 -1.74 10.12
N GLY A 222 -18.85 -2.80 9.49
CA GLY A 222 -18.13 -3.89 10.13
C GLY A 222 -16.72 -4.06 9.57
N VAL A 223 -15.83 -4.65 10.38
CA VAL A 223 -14.46 -4.96 9.97
C VAL A 223 -14.08 -6.38 10.39
N LEU A 224 -13.37 -7.12 9.53
CA LEU A 224 -12.72 -8.38 9.87
C LEU A 224 -11.28 -8.14 10.32
N ILE A 225 -10.99 -8.46 11.59
CA ILE A 225 -9.68 -8.31 12.22
C ILE A 225 -8.91 -9.63 12.12
N TYR A 226 -7.83 -9.60 11.34
CA TYR A 226 -6.93 -10.74 11.16
C TYR A 226 -5.93 -10.85 12.33
N ASP A 227 -5.09 -9.84 12.48
CA ASP A 227 -4.21 -9.70 13.64
C ASP A 227 -3.93 -8.22 13.90
N LEU A 228 -3.35 -7.95 15.07
CA LEU A 228 -2.89 -6.62 15.48
C LEU A 228 -1.39 -6.69 15.76
N PHE A 229 -0.65 -7.48 14.97
CA PHE A 229 0.77 -7.74 15.22
C PHE A 229 1.62 -6.47 15.27
N PRO A 230 1.45 -5.47 14.37
CA PRO A 230 2.20 -4.21 14.45
C PRO A 230 1.94 -3.38 15.72
N VAL A 231 0.83 -3.65 16.41
CA VAL A 231 0.49 -2.99 17.69
C VAL A 231 1.00 -3.78 18.88
N THR A 232 0.86 -5.10 18.84
CA THR A 232 1.16 -6.01 19.96
C THR A 232 2.65 -6.38 20.06
N HIS A 233 3.35 -6.41 18.92
CA HIS A 233 4.76 -6.78 18.81
C HIS A 233 5.54 -5.74 17.98
N PRO A 234 5.56 -4.46 18.43
CA PRO A 234 6.18 -3.37 17.67
C PRO A 234 7.66 -3.62 17.36
N GLU A 235 8.39 -4.34 18.23
CA GLU A 235 9.79 -4.73 18.07
C GLU A 235 10.05 -5.64 16.86
N CYS A 236 9.03 -6.32 16.36
CA CYS A 236 9.10 -7.20 15.20
C CYS A 236 8.64 -6.52 13.90
N THR A 237 8.34 -5.22 13.93
CA THR A 237 7.82 -4.46 12.78
C THR A 237 8.62 -3.18 12.53
N THR A 238 8.55 -2.63 11.32
CA THR A 238 9.19 -1.35 11.02
C THR A 238 8.35 -0.19 11.57
N VAL A 239 9.01 0.94 11.85
CA VAL A 239 8.34 2.18 12.30
C VAL A 239 7.25 2.60 11.32
N ASP A 240 7.55 2.58 10.01
CA ASP A 240 6.62 2.98 8.95
C ASP A 240 5.38 2.08 8.92
N THR A 241 5.57 0.75 8.97
CA THR A 241 4.45 -0.22 9.02
C THR A 241 3.57 0.01 10.23
N ARG A 242 4.19 0.25 11.40
CA ARG A 242 3.48 0.52 12.64
C ARG A 242 2.68 1.81 12.53
N GLN A 243 3.27 2.90 12.07
CA GLN A 243 2.57 4.19 11.93
C GLN A 243 1.37 4.09 10.99
N TYR A 244 1.56 3.49 9.82
CA TYR A 244 0.49 3.28 8.85
C TYR A 244 -0.68 2.44 9.42
N PHE A 245 -0.36 1.36 10.14
CA PHE A 245 -1.37 0.52 10.78
C PHE A 245 -2.12 1.24 11.91
N LEU A 246 -1.40 2.04 12.71
CA LEU A 246 -2.01 2.87 13.77
C LEU A 246 -2.90 3.96 13.19
N GLN A 247 -2.51 4.54 12.05
CA GLN A 247 -3.34 5.51 11.33
C GLN A 247 -4.63 4.85 10.84
N ALA A 248 -4.55 3.68 10.20
CA ALA A 248 -5.73 2.93 9.76
C ALA A 248 -6.71 2.64 10.92
N LEU A 249 -6.19 2.21 12.07
CA LEU A 249 -7.02 2.00 13.27
C LEU A 249 -7.64 3.31 13.77
N GLY A 250 -6.86 4.40 13.81
CA GLY A 250 -7.35 5.70 14.25
C GLY A 250 -8.45 6.26 13.34
N GLU A 251 -8.34 6.04 12.03
CA GLU A 251 -9.34 6.46 11.05
C GLU A 251 -10.57 5.55 11.02
N GLY A 252 -10.42 4.24 11.28
CA GLY A 252 -11.53 3.29 11.22
C GLY A 252 -12.37 3.16 12.48
N LEU A 253 -11.74 3.15 13.67
CA LEU A 253 -12.40 2.93 14.97
C LEU A 253 -13.63 3.81 15.22
N PRO A 254 -13.67 5.09 14.82
CA PRO A 254 -14.83 5.95 15.05
C PRO A 254 -16.07 5.57 14.23
N PHE A 255 -15.90 4.78 13.17
CA PHE A 255 -16.97 4.41 12.25
C PHE A 255 -17.42 2.96 12.37
N TRP A 256 -16.52 2.05 12.76
CA TRP A 256 -16.84 0.64 12.93
C TRP A 256 -17.80 0.46 14.10
N GLU A 257 -18.94 -0.18 13.84
CA GLU A 257 -19.93 -0.49 14.88
C GLU A 257 -19.77 -1.90 15.44
N PHE A 258 -19.18 -2.78 14.66
CA PHE A 258 -18.86 -4.13 15.07
C PHE A 258 -17.57 -4.61 14.41
N ALA A 259 -16.95 -5.59 15.07
CA ALA A 259 -15.77 -6.26 14.57
C ALA A 259 -15.99 -7.77 14.64
N LEU A 260 -15.54 -8.45 13.59
CA LEU A 260 -15.35 -9.88 13.60
C LEU A 260 -13.84 -10.09 13.68
N ALA A 261 -13.36 -11.05 14.47
CA ALA A 261 -11.94 -11.36 14.57
C ALA A 261 -11.71 -12.82 14.26
N ILE A 262 -10.62 -13.17 13.60
CA ILE A 262 -10.42 -14.55 13.11
C ILE A 262 -10.09 -15.57 14.22
N SER A 263 -9.95 -15.12 15.47
CA SER A 263 -9.66 -15.90 16.69
C SER A 263 -10.09 -15.11 17.93
N GLU A 264 -10.17 -15.80 19.07
CA GLU A 264 -10.38 -15.15 20.36
C GLU A 264 -9.15 -14.32 20.76
N TYR A 265 -7.93 -14.76 20.45
CA TYR A 265 -6.71 -13.98 20.61
C TYR A 265 -6.78 -12.63 19.88
N SER A 266 -7.16 -12.63 18.60
CA SER A 266 -7.33 -11.39 17.82
C SER A 266 -8.50 -10.55 18.33
N ALA A 267 -9.60 -11.17 18.78
CA ALA A 267 -10.74 -10.47 19.37
C ALA A 267 -10.35 -9.73 20.66
N ALA A 268 -9.61 -10.40 21.56
CA ALA A 268 -9.14 -9.85 22.82
C ALA A 268 -8.14 -8.71 22.59
N ALA A 269 -7.21 -8.88 21.64
CA ALA A 269 -6.26 -7.82 21.26
C ALA A 269 -6.99 -6.59 20.71
N PHE A 270 -8.05 -6.79 19.90
CA PHE A 270 -8.84 -5.69 19.36
C PHE A 270 -9.64 -4.97 20.44
N ARG A 271 -10.32 -5.70 21.33
CA ARG A 271 -11.03 -5.12 22.48
C ARG A 271 -10.11 -4.26 23.35
N ARG A 272 -8.88 -4.72 23.59
CA ARG A 272 -7.87 -3.93 24.31
C ARG A 272 -7.52 -2.65 23.56
N VAL A 273 -7.29 -2.73 22.26
CA VAL A 273 -7.03 -1.56 21.41
C VAL A 273 -8.18 -0.54 21.45
N VAL A 274 -9.43 -1.00 21.40
CA VAL A 274 -10.63 -0.15 21.49
C VAL A 274 -10.65 0.57 22.85
N ALA A 275 -10.46 -0.18 23.94
CA ALA A 275 -10.44 0.35 25.30
C ALA A 275 -9.30 1.36 25.54
N ASP A 276 -8.07 1.01 25.15
CA ASP A 276 -6.88 1.86 25.32
C ASP A 276 -7.00 3.19 24.55
N ARG A 277 -7.79 3.22 23.47
CA ARG A 277 -8.02 4.42 22.65
C ARG A 277 -9.26 5.22 23.02
N GLY A 278 -10.01 4.80 24.05
CA GLY A 278 -11.27 5.42 24.43
C GLY A 278 -12.30 5.44 23.30
N ALA A 279 -12.18 4.53 22.33
CA ALA A 279 -13.25 4.33 21.36
C ALA A 279 -14.46 3.73 22.09
N GLY A 280 -15.67 4.15 21.73
CA GLY A 280 -16.90 3.56 22.29
C GLY A 280 -16.91 2.03 22.13
N PRO A 281 -17.76 1.30 22.87
CA PRO A 281 -17.78 -0.15 22.79
C PRO A 281 -18.10 -0.60 21.36
N ILE A 282 -17.14 -1.27 20.73
CA ILE A 282 -17.32 -1.97 19.45
C ILE A 282 -17.54 -3.45 19.77
N GLU A 283 -18.74 -3.95 19.48
CA GLU A 283 -19.06 -5.35 19.70
C GLU A 283 -18.11 -6.21 18.85
N THR A 284 -17.38 -7.13 19.49
CA THR A 284 -16.34 -7.93 18.84
C THR A 284 -16.58 -9.41 19.07
N VAL A 285 -16.71 -10.20 18.00
CA VAL A 285 -16.92 -11.65 18.06
C VAL A 285 -15.82 -12.40 17.32
N ALA A 286 -15.35 -13.48 17.93
CA ALA A 286 -14.39 -14.40 17.31
C ALA A 286 -15.09 -15.32 16.29
N ILE A 287 -14.55 -15.37 15.08
CA ILE A 287 -14.93 -16.24 13.97
C ILE A 287 -13.71 -17.13 13.66
N PRO A 288 -13.55 -18.25 14.37
CA PRO A 288 -12.46 -19.19 14.09
C PRO A 288 -12.48 -19.62 12.61
N LEU A 289 -11.34 -19.63 11.94
CA LEU A 289 -11.28 -19.93 10.51
C LEU A 289 -11.31 -21.43 10.22
N ALA A 290 -11.25 -21.77 8.93
CA ALA A 290 -11.20 -23.15 8.49
C ALA A 290 -9.83 -23.76 8.82
N HIS A 291 -9.85 -25.07 9.07
CA HIS A 291 -8.67 -25.91 9.06
C HIS A 291 -8.47 -26.55 7.68
N SER A 292 -9.54 -26.70 6.91
CA SER A 292 -9.49 -27.36 5.61
C SER A 292 -8.69 -26.53 4.59
N PHE A 293 -7.73 -27.20 3.96
CA PHE A 293 -7.00 -26.71 2.79
C PHE A 293 -7.89 -26.57 1.54
N ASP A 294 -8.98 -27.34 1.50
CA ASP A 294 -10.02 -27.37 0.47
C ASP A 294 -10.82 -26.04 0.45
N LEU A 295 -10.57 -25.21 -0.57
CA LEU A 295 -11.35 -24.02 -0.96
C LEU A 295 -12.50 -24.36 -1.93
N GLY A 296 -13.16 -25.52 -1.79
CA GLY A 296 -14.28 -25.98 -2.63
C GLY A 296 -13.99 -27.20 -3.55
N ARG A 297 -13.02 -28.06 -3.24
CA ARG A 297 -12.68 -29.27 -4.01
C ARG A 297 -12.74 -30.56 -3.19
N ALA A 298 -13.52 -31.53 -3.68
CA ALA A 298 -13.31 -32.93 -3.36
C ALA A 298 -11.96 -33.39 -3.96
N ALA A 299 -11.12 -34.08 -3.17
CA ALA A 299 -9.86 -34.63 -3.65
C ALA A 299 -10.11 -35.54 -4.87
N ALA A 300 -9.57 -35.18 -6.04
CA ALA A 300 -9.69 -36.01 -7.23
C ALA A 300 -8.98 -37.36 -7.01
N PRO A 301 -9.62 -38.52 -7.25
CA PRO A 301 -8.94 -39.82 -7.17
C PRO A 301 -7.79 -39.91 -8.18
N GLY A 302 -6.62 -40.44 -7.76
CA GLY A 302 -5.47 -40.72 -8.65
C GLY A 302 -4.27 -39.75 -8.58
N TRP A 303 -4.29 -38.75 -7.70
CA TRP A 303 -3.21 -37.75 -7.61
C TRP A 303 -1.85 -38.30 -7.11
N LEU A 304 -1.83 -39.47 -6.45
CA LEU A 304 -0.59 -40.13 -6.02
C LEU A 304 0.31 -40.54 -7.20
N ASP A 305 -0.24 -40.62 -8.41
CA ASP A 305 0.50 -41.11 -9.58
C ASP A 305 1.39 -40.03 -10.23
N THR A 306 1.18 -38.74 -9.94
CA THR A 306 1.95 -37.63 -10.54
C THR A 306 2.46 -36.63 -9.51
N TRP A 307 3.70 -36.83 -9.06
CA TRP A 307 4.45 -35.84 -8.28
C TRP A 307 4.67 -34.55 -9.09
N PRO A 308 4.45 -33.34 -8.53
CA PRO A 308 4.63 -32.11 -9.28
C PRO A 308 6.06 -31.96 -9.83
N PRO A 309 6.25 -31.73 -11.14
CA PRO A 309 7.58 -31.62 -11.73
C PRO A 309 8.47 -30.55 -11.08
N ALA A 310 7.87 -29.42 -10.67
CA ALA A 310 8.57 -28.33 -9.99
C ALA A 310 9.14 -28.71 -8.62
N LEU A 311 8.66 -29.81 -8.03
CA LEU A 311 9.10 -30.33 -6.74
C LEU A 311 9.97 -31.59 -6.88
N GLY A 312 10.43 -31.93 -8.09
CA GLY A 312 11.11 -33.21 -8.39
C GLY A 312 12.23 -33.59 -7.41
N ASP A 313 13.02 -32.60 -6.97
CA ASP A 313 14.13 -32.78 -6.03
C ASP A 313 13.73 -33.25 -4.62
N LEU A 314 12.43 -33.19 -4.29
CA LEU A 314 11.85 -33.67 -3.03
C LEU A 314 11.21 -35.06 -3.14
N ARG A 315 11.05 -35.60 -4.35
CA ARG A 315 10.37 -36.88 -4.55
C ARG A 315 11.12 -37.99 -3.82
N GLY A 316 10.43 -38.68 -2.90
CA GLY A 316 11.00 -39.80 -2.14
C GLY A 316 12.03 -39.40 -1.08
N ARG A 317 12.18 -38.11 -0.76
CA ARG A 317 13.02 -37.63 0.33
C ARG A 317 12.19 -37.37 1.58
N ASP A 318 12.78 -37.67 2.73
CA ASP A 318 12.26 -37.26 4.03
C ASP A 318 12.48 -35.75 4.23
N PHE A 319 11.41 -35.02 4.54
CA PHE A 319 11.48 -33.59 4.85
C PHE A 319 10.50 -33.14 5.93
N VAL A 320 10.86 -32.05 6.60
CA VAL A 320 10.02 -31.28 7.52
C VAL A 320 9.60 -29.99 6.83
N LEU A 321 8.33 -29.62 6.98
CA LEU A 321 7.72 -28.53 6.22
C LEU A 321 7.38 -27.33 7.12
N SER A 322 7.74 -26.12 6.68
CA SER A 322 7.27 -24.86 7.25
C SER A 322 6.61 -24.04 6.14
N VAL A 323 5.37 -23.59 6.35
CA VAL A 323 4.58 -22.88 5.33
C VAL A 323 4.18 -21.50 5.85
N SER A 324 4.93 -20.47 5.47
CA SER A 324 4.62 -19.07 5.81
C SER A 324 5.45 -18.08 4.99
N THR A 325 5.02 -16.83 4.90
CA THR A 325 5.86 -15.74 4.38
C THR A 325 7.17 -15.67 5.16
N ILE A 326 8.31 -15.53 4.49
CA ILE A 326 9.62 -15.50 5.15
C ILE A 326 9.89 -14.12 5.75
N GLU A 327 9.40 -13.90 6.96
CA GLU A 327 9.51 -12.64 7.71
C GLU A 327 9.91 -12.87 9.17
N VAL A 328 10.33 -11.79 9.85
CA VAL A 328 10.82 -11.83 11.26
C VAL A 328 9.80 -12.48 12.19
N ARG A 329 8.52 -12.12 12.06
CA ARG A 329 7.43 -12.65 12.89
C ARG A 329 7.33 -14.18 12.87
N LYS A 330 7.60 -14.79 11.73
CA LYS A 330 7.49 -16.24 11.53
C LYS A 330 8.69 -17.02 12.08
N ASN A 331 9.71 -16.31 12.57
CA ASN A 331 10.82 -16.85 13.34
C ASN A 331 11.60 -17.98 12.64
N HIS A 332 11.76 -17.87 11.32
CA HIS A 332 12.53 -18.84 10.52
C HIS A 332 14.00 -18.96 10.96
N LEU A 333 14.56 -17.92 11.60
CA LEU A 333 15.89 -17.97 12.20
C LEU A 333 15.99 -19.06 13.27
N LEU A 334 14.95 -19.27 14.06
CA LEU A 334 14.92 -20.36 15.05
C LEU A 334 15.07 -21.73 14.37
N LEU A 335 14.37 -21.96 13.24
CA LEU A 335 14.49 -23.22 12.50
C LEU A 335 15.89 -23.40 11.93
N PHE A 336 16.45 -22.34 11.34
CA PHE A 336 17.81 -22.34 10.83
C PHE A 336 18.82 -22.73 11.92
N HIS A 337 18.79 -22.07 13.07
CA HIS A 337 19.69 -22.37 14.19
C HIS A 337 19.44 -23.76 14.78
N SER A 338 18.19 -24.23 14.78
CA SER A 338 17.86 -25.58 15.23
C SER A 338 18.48 -26.65 14.31
N TRP A 339 18.38 -26.49 13.00
CA TRP A 339 19.00 -27.40 12.03
C TRP A 339 20.53 -27.35 12.12
N GLN A 340 21.10 -26.14 12.19
CA GLN A 340 22.53 -25.95 12.36
C GLN A 340 23.04 -26.71 13.61
N ARG A 341 22.36 -26.53 14.76
CA ARG A 341 22.74 -27.19 16.01
C ARG A 341 22.63 -28.71 15.96
N MET A 342 21.62 -29.25 15.27
CA MET A 342 21.49 -30.70 15.07
C MET A 342 22.67 -31.24 14.23
N ILE A 343 23.00 -30.56 13.13
CA ILE A 343 24.12 -30.94 12.25
C ILE A 343 25.47 -30.88 13.00
N GLU A 344 25.71 -29.80 13.75
CA GLU A 344 26.92 -29.63 14.57
C GLU A 344 27.03 -30.69 15.69
N ALA A 345 25.90 -31.18 16.19
CA ALA A 345 25.86 -32.28 17.16
C ALA A 345 26.07 -33.66 16.53
N GLY A 346 26.26 -33.75 15.21
CA GLY A 346 26.44 -35.00 14.48
C GLY A 346 25.14 -35.70 14.07
N ASP A 347 23.99 -35.04 14.23
CA ASP A 347 22.71 -35.57 13.74
C ASP A 347 22.64 -35.49 12.21
N ASN A 348 21.77 -36.31 11.63
CA ASN A 348 21.47 -36.34 10.20
C ASN A 348 20.01 -35.89 9.93
N PRO A 349 19.62 -34.63 10.23
CA PRO A 349 18.22 -34.23 10.15
C PRO A 349 17.68 -34.25 8.70
N PRO A 350 16.40 -34.58 8.48
CA PRO A 350 15.78 -34.52 7.15
C PRO A 350 15.82 -33.09 6.58
N THR A 351 15.53 -32.95 5.29
CA THR A 351 15.52 -31.63 4.63
C THR A 351 14.49 -30.72 5.31
N LEU A 352 14.87 -29.49 5.63
CA LEU A 352 13.92 -28.45 6.02
C LEU A 352 13.42 -27.73 4.77
N VAL A 353 12.12 -27.83 4.48
CA VAL A 353 11.49 -27.15 3.35
C VAL A 353 10.72 -25.94 3.84
N LEU A 354 11.18 -24.76 3.46
CA LEU A 354 10.55 -23.47 3.74
C LEU A 354 9.70 -23.05 2.55
N VAL A 355 8.38 -23.04 2.69
CA VAL A 355 7.45 -22.62 1.64
C VAL A 355 6.96 -21.20 1.94
N GLY A 356 7.34 -20.26 1.09
CA GLY A 356 6.84 -18.90 1.15
C GLY A 356 7.74 -17.87 0.47
N ARG A 357 7.17 -16.71 0.18
CA ARG A 357 7.90 -15.60 -0.43
C ARG A 357 8.77 -14.88 0.61
N PRO A 358 9.96 -14.38 0.23
CA PRO A 358 10.70 -13.42 1.04
C PRO A 358 9.82 -12.23 1.44
N GLY A 359 9.65 -12.04 2.75
CA GLY A 359 8.89 -10.95 3.34
C GLY A 359 9.78 -9.97 4.10
N TRP A 360 9.14 -9.14 4.92
CA TRP A 360 9.82 -8.08 5.67
C TRP A 360 10.84 -8.63 6.67
N GLY A 361 12.04 -8.06 6.65
CA GLY A 361 13.15 -8.45 7.54
C GLY A 361 13.75 -9.83 7.27
N GLY A 362 13.35 -10.52 6.18
CA GLY A 362 13.89 -11.83 5.81
C GLY A 362 15.31 -11.82 5.23
N ALA A 363 15.85 -10.65 4.86
CA ALA A 363 17.17 -10.53 4.21
C ALA A 363 18.32 -11.08 5.06
N GLY A 364 18.26 -10.92 6.39
CA GLY A 364 19.28 -11.46 7.29
C GLY A 364 19.31 -12.99 7.31
N LEU A 365 18.15 -13.64 7.28
CA LEU A 365 18.05 -15.09 7.16
C LEU A 365 18.58 -15.57 5.81
N LEU A 366 18.18 -14.93 4.72
CA LEU A 366 18.62 -15.30 3.37
C LEU A 366 20.15 -15.23 3.25
N ALA A 367 20.77 -14.18 3.78
CA ALA A 367 22.23 -14.05 3.81
C ALA A 367 22.91 -15.18 4.61
N GLN A 368 22.33 -15.61 5.74
CA GLN A 368 22.86 -16.74 6.52
C GLN A 368 22.71 -18.08 5.79
N LEU A 369 21.57 -18.29 5.13
CA LEU A 369 21.35 -19.47 4.29
C LEU A 369 22.36 -19.53 3.15
N GLU A 370 22.58 -18.42 2.42
CA GLU A 370 23.57 -18.35 1.35
C GLU A 370 24.99 -18.60 1.87
N ALA A 371 25.38 -17.96 2.98
CA ALA A 371 26.72 -18.09 3.57
C ALA A 371 27.03 -19.53 4.02
N THR A 372 26.02 -20.30 4.38
CA THR A 372 26.16 -21.71 4.79
C THR A 372 25.88 -22.70 3.66
N ARG A 373 25.74 -22.22 2.41
CA ARG A 373 25.30 -23.03 1.25
C ARG A 373 24.03 -23.83 1.57
N TRP A 374 23.11 -23.17 2.25
CA TRP A 374 21.84 -23.72 2.71
C TRP A 374 22.01 -24.89 3.68
N LEU A 375 22.95 -24.73 4.63
CA LEU A 375 23.44 -25.80 5.51
C LEU A 375 23.85 -27.04 4.70
N ASP A 376 24.68 -26.83 3.67
CA ASP A 376 25.12 -27.83 2.70
C ASP A 376 23.95 -28.62 2.06
N GLY A 377 22.89 -27.90 1.67
CA GLY A 377 21.71 -28.47 1.01
C GLY A 377 20.68 -29.12 1.94
N ARG A 378 20.78 -28.92 3.27
CA ARG A 378 19.79 -29.39 4.26
C ARG A 378 18.58 -28.49 4.39
N VAL A 379 18.65 -27.27 3.89
CA VAL A 379 17.53 -26.34 3.83
C VAL A 379 17.18 -26.06 2.38
N MET A 380 15.90 -26.06 2.06
CA MET A 380 15.40 -25.69 0.74
C MET A 380 14.28 -24.68 0.90
N MET A 381 14.25 -23.65 0.05
CA MET A 381 13.18 -22.66 0.01
C MET A 381 12.42 -22.78 -1.31
N VAL A 382 11.09 -22.79 -1.24
CA VAL A 382 10.19 -22.88 -2.39
C VAL A 382 9.12 -21.81 -2.27
N HIS A 383 8.68 -21.23 -3.39
CA HIS A 383 7.64 -20.20 -3.38
C HIS A 383 6.84 -20.19 -4.68
N GLY A 384 5.66 -19.56 -4.65
CA GLY A 384 4.81 -19.46 -5.84
C GLY A 384 4.13 -20.78 -6.22
N LEU A 385 3.97 -21.67 -5.25
CA LEU A 385 3.26 -22.93 -5.42
C LEU A 385 1.76 -22.70 -5.58
N SER A 386 1.15 -23.50 -6.45
CA SER A 386 -0.30 -23.70 -6.46
C SER A 386 -0.76 -24.50 -5.24
N ASP A 387 -2.05 -24.42 -4.92
CA ASP A 387 -2.62 -25.20 -3.81
C ASP A 387 -2.40 -26.70 -4.01
N ALA A 388 -2.47 -27.20 -5.25
CA ALA A 388 -2.19 -28.61 -5.55
C ALA A 388 -0.72 -29.02 -5.27
N GLU A 389 0.24 -28.15 -5.55
CA GLU A 389 1.65 -28.41 -5.23
C GLU A 389 1.91 -28.36 -3.73
N LEU A 390 1.28 -27.42 -3.03
CA LEU A 390 1.37 -27.31 -1.59
C LEU A 390 0.70 -28.50 -0.88
N GLU A 391 -0.43 -28.99 -1.39
CA GLU A 391 -1.07 -30.22 -0.94
C GLU A 391 -0.11 -31.43 -1.05
N ALA A 392 0.60 -31.57 -2.18
CA ALA A 392 1.59 -32.64 -2.33
C ALA A 392 2.68 -32.58 -1.25
N LEU A 393 3.14 -31.38 -0.89
CA LEU A 393 4.11 -31.19 0.19
C LEU A 393 3.55 -31.57 1.56
N TYR A 394 2.34 -31.13 1.90
CA TYR A 394 1.70 -31.53 3.16
C TYR A 394 1.57 -33.04 3.25
N ARG A 395 1.11 -33.71 2.20
CA ARG A 395 0.90 -35.16 2.21
C ARG A 395 2.20 -35.97 2.30
N ALA A 396 3.30 -35.45 1.76
CA ALA A 396 4.59 -36.14 1.74
C ALA A 396 5.50 -35.80 2.92
N CYS A 397 5.30 -34.68 3.62
CA CYS A 397 6.15 -34.32 4.75
C CYS A 397 6.04 -35.31 5.92
N LEU A 398 7.08 -35.36 6.75
CA LEU A 398 7.09 -36.13 8.00
C LEU A 398 6.19 -35.48 9.05
N PHE A 399 6.39 -34.18 9.25
CA PHE A 399 5.63 -33.32 10.14
C PHE A 399 5.88 -31.86 9.74
N THR A 400 5.10 -30.95 10.31
CA THR A 400 5.21 -29.51 10.07
C THR A 400 5.76 -28.76 11.29
N VAL A 401 6.35 -27.59 11.05
CA VAL A 401 6.87 -26.71 12.09
C VAL A 401 6.41 -25.27 11.89
N MET A 402 5.96 -24.61 12.96
CA MET A 402 5.45 -23.22 12.94
C MET A 402 5.93 -22.44 14.18
N PRO A 403 7.15 -21.86 14.15
CA PRO A 403 7.75 -21.22 15.32
C PRO A 403 7.39 -19.74 15.49
N SER A 404 6.31 -19.27 14.83
CA SER A 404 5.90 -17.87 14.82
C SER A 404 5.80 -17.28 16.23
N PHE A 405 6.26 -16.04 16.41
CA PHE A 405 6.11 -15.33 17.69
C PHE A 405 4.64 -15.13 18.07
N ALA A 406 3.79 -14.81 17.08
CA ALA A 406 2.34 -14.80 17.23
C ALA A 406 1.64 -14.89 15.86
N GLU A 407 0.50 -15.58 15.83
CA GLU A 407 -0.42 -15.65 14.69
C GLU A 407 -1.82 -15.18 15.08
N GLY A 408 -2.53 -14.60 14.12
CA GLY A 408 -3.97 -14.31 14.27
C GLY A 408 -4.84 -15.56 14.15
N TRP A 409 -4.38 -16.61 13.47
CA TRP A 409 -5.04 -17.92 13.41
C TRP A 409 -3.98 -19.02 13.32
N GLY A 410 -3.35 -19.14 12.14
CA GLY A 410 -2.37 -20.21 11.88
C GLY A 410 -2.91 -21.24 10.89
N LEU A 411 -3.28 -20.79 9.68
CA LEU A 411 -3.83 -21.66 8.64
C LEU A 411 -2.98 -22.92 8.43
N ALA A 412 -1.65 -22.78 8.36
CA ALA A 412 -0.74 -23.91 8.15
C ALA A 412 -0.78 -24.99 9.26
N VAL A 413 -1.12 -24.64 10.51
CA VAL A 413 -1.35 -25.65 11.56
C VAL A 413 -2.63 -26.43 11.27
N GLY A 414 -3.72 -25.74 10.97
CA GLY A 414 -4.99 -26.38 10.62
C GLY A 414 -4.87 -27.25 9.37
N GLU A 415 -4.13 -26.77 8.36
CA GLU A 415 -3.85 -27.49 7.12
C GLU A 415 -3.04 -28.77 7.41
N SER A 416 -1.98 -28.69 8.22
CA SER A 416 -1.19 -29.86 8.66
C SER A 416 -2.09 -30.93 9.29
N LEU A 417 -2.93 -30.53 10.24
CA LEU A 417 -3.87 -31.43 10.91
C LEU A 417 -4.89 -32.01 9.91
N SER A 418 -5.38 -31.22 8.95
CA SER A 418 -6.32 -31.70 7.93
C SER A 418 -5.74 -32.77 7.01
N PHE A 419 -4.41 -32.83 6.88
CA PHE A 419 -3.68 -33.87 6.14
C PHE A 419 -3.20 -35.01 7.05
N GLY A 420 -3.60 -35.04 8.32
CA GLY A 420 -3.16 -36.06 9.29
C GLY A 420 -1.68 -35.94 9.69
N LYS A 421 -1.08 -34.74 9.53
CA LYS A 421 0.34 -34.52 9.77
C LYS A 421 0.58 -33.90 11.14
N PRO A 422 1.41 -34.55 11.99
CA PRO A 422 1.87 -33.95 13.24
C PRO A 422 2.51 -32.59 13.01
N CYS A 423 2.32 -31.70 13.97
CA CYS A 423 2.80 -30.32 13.92
C CYS A 423 3.51 -29.97 15.23
N ILE A 424 4.62 -29.23 15.13
CA ILE A 424 5.22 -28.53 16.27
C ILE A 424 5.00 -27.04 16.04
N ALA A 425 4.29 -26.37 16.95
CA ALA A 425 4.01 -24.94 16.84
C ALA A 425 4.50 -24.18 18.08
N ALA A 426 4.62 -22.86 17.95
CA ALA A 426 4.73 -22.00 19.12
C ALA A 426 3.44 -22.04 19.95
N GLY A 427 3.56 -22.02 21.28
CA GLY A 427 2.41 -21.97 22.22
C GLY A 427 1.79 -20.58 22.38
N THR A 428 1.97 -19.68 21.42
CA THR A 428 1.64 -18.25 21.52
C THR A 428 0.63 -17.80 20.46
N GLY A 429 -0.01 -16.65 20.69
CA GLY A 429 -1.04 -16.13 19.80
C GLY A 429 -2.26 -17.05 19.71
N ALA A 430 -2.84 -17.16 18.52
CA ALA A 430 -3.98 -18.04 18.26
C ALA A 430 -3.61 -19.52 17.96
N LEU A 431 -2.32 -19.87 17.92
CA LEU A 431 -1.89 -21.24 17.58
C LEU A 431 -2.47 -22.33 18.52
N PRO A 432 -2.64 -22.07 19.83
CA PRO A 432 -3.37 -22.99 20.72
C PRO A 432 -4.85 -23.19 20.34
N GLU A 433 -5.52 -22.17 19.81
CA GLU A 433 -6.93 -22.26 19.37
C GLU A 433 -7.10 -23.15 18.13
N VAL A 434 -6.06 -23.26 17.29
CA VAL A 434 -6.07 -24.08 16.07
C VAL A 434 -5.60 -25.50 16.32
N GLY A 435 -4.50 -25.65 17.07
CA GLY A 435 -3.84 -26.93 17.28
C GLY A 435 -4.47 -27.79 18.38
N GLY A 436 -5.11 -27.16 19.38
CA GLY A 436 -5.65 -27.84 20.54
C GLY A 436 -4.61 -28.73 21.25
N ASP A 437 -5.03 -29.90 21.69
CA ASP A 437 -4.18 -30.91 22.35
C ASP A 437 -3.58 -31.93 21.36
N LEU A 438 -3.76 -31.72 20.06
CA LEU A 438 -3.35 -32.64 18.99
C LEU A 438 -1.94 -32.36 18.46
N ILE A 439 -1.33 -31.24 18.85
CA ILE A 439 0.00 -30.83 18.39
C ILE A 439 0.98 -30.66 19.55
N ALA A 440 2.27 -30.64 19.23
CA ALA A 440 3.30 -30.31 20.20
C ALA A 440 3.57 -28.80 20.22
N TYR A 441 3.79 -28.25 21.40
CA TYR A 441 4.17 -26.85 21.59
C TYR A 441 5.61 -26.72 22.08
N ALA A 442 6.26 -25.63 21.66
CA ALA A 442 7.57 -25.22 22.14
C ALA A 442 7.65 -23.68 22.25
N ASP A 443 8.48 -23.16 23.16
CA ASP A 443 8.70 -21.72 23.30
C ASP A 443 9.38 -21.15 22.04
N PRO A 444 8.80 -20.14 21.36
CA PRO A 444 9.43 -19.49 20.19
C PRO A 444 10.76 -18.78 20.51
N GLY A 445 11.14 -18.63 21.79
CA GLY A 445 12.45 -18.15 22.22
C GLY A 445 13.52 -19.24 22.44
N SER A 446 13.16 -20.53 22.37
CA SER A 446 14.00 -21.63 22.87
C SER A 446 14.45 -22.62 21.79
N VAL A 447 15.57 -22.31 21.11
CA VAL A 447 16.21 -23.27 20.17
C VAL A 447 16.42 -24.67 20.79
N PRO A 448 16.87 -24.83 22.05
CA PRO A 448 17.04 -26.16 22.65
C PRO A 448 15.74 -26.96 22.75
N GLU A 449 14.61 -26.32 23.07
CA GLU A 449 13.32 -27.01 23.18
C GLU A 449 12.84 -27.49 21.81
N TRP A 450 12.94 -26.64 20.79
CA TRP A 450 12.60 -27.00 19.42
C TRP A 450 13.46 -28.16 18.91
N VAL A 451 14.77 -28.12 19.13
CA VAL A 451 15.67 -29.23 18.80
C VAL A 451 15.26 -30.51 19.51
N ALA A 452 14.96 -30.47 20.80
CA ALA A 452 14.54 -31.65 21.56
C ALA A 452 13.25 -32.26 21.01
N ARG A 453 12.23 -31.44 20.73
CA ARG A 453 10.95 -31.90 20.18
C ARG A 453 11.11 -32.49 18.78
N MET A 454 11.79 -31.78 17.88
CA MET A 454 12.03 -32.26 16.51
C MET A 454 12.84 -33.55 16.50
N ARG A 455 13.91 -33.61 17.31
CA ARG A 455 14.75 -34.80 17.43
C ARG A 455 13.95 -36.01 17.92
N SER A 456 13.04 -35.83 18.87
CA SER A 456 12.20 -36.94 19.37
C SER A 456 11.40 -37.62 18.26
N TRP A 457 10.74 -36.86 17.37
CA TRP A 457 9.99 -37.42 16.24
C TRP A 457 10.86 -37.85 15.04
N MET A 458 12.06 -37.28 14.92
CA MET A 458 13.02 -37.72 13.90
C MET A 458 13.64 -39.07 14.26
N GLN A 459 13.90 -39.32 15.55
CA GLN A 459 14.54 -40.55 16.03
C GLN A 459 13.53 -41.67 16.34
N ASP A 460 12.33 -41.32 16.84
CA ASP A 460 11.26 -42.28 17.10
C ASP A 460 10.14 -42.16 16.05
N ARG A 461 10.28 -42.92 14.96
CA ARG A 461 9.29 -42.99 13.88
C ARG A 461 7.97 -43.64 14.32
N ALA A 462 7.99 -44.49 15.36
CA ALA A 462 6.77 -45.09 15.89
C ALA A 462 5.92 -44.04 16.61
N ALA A 463 6.54 -43.24 17.49
CA ALA A 463 5.85 -42.13 18.15
C ALA A 463 5.30 -41.08 17.16
N LEU A 464 6.04 -40.80 16.07
CA LEU A 464 5.56 -39.91 15.01
C LEU A 464 4.33 -40.50 14.29
N ALA A 465 4.34 -41.81 14.00
CA ALA A 465 3.22 -42.49 13.36
C ALA A 465 1.99 -42.55 14.29
N GLU A 466 2.18 -42.79 15.59
CA GLU A 466 1.12 -42.76 16.59
C GLU A 466 0.46 -41.37 16.67
N ALA A 467 1.25 -40.29 16.66
CA ALA A 467 0.72 -38.94 16.61
C ALA A 467 -0.10 -38.68 15.34
N ALA A 468 0.35 -39.18 14.18
CA ALA A 468 -0.39 -39.06 12.93
C ALA A 468 -1.72 -39.84 12.95
N VAL A 469 -1.72 -41.06 13.50
CA VAL A 469 -2.94 -41.88 13.67
C VAL A 469 -3.92 -41.18 14.60
N ARG A 470 -3.43 -40.62 15.71
CA ARG A 470 -4.25 -39.86 16.67
C ARG A 470 -4.95 -38.70 15.97
N ILE A 471 -4.20 -37.86 15.24
CA ILE A 471 -4.75 -36.74 14.47
C ILE A 471 -5.81 -37.24 13.48
N ALA A 472 -5.51 -38.28 12.70
CA ALA A 472 -6.45 -38.80 11.70
C ALA A 472 -7.75 -39.33 12.33
N SER A 473 -7.71 -39.80 13.59
CA SER A 473 -8.87 -40.33 14.30
C SER A 473 -9.67 -39.29 15.11
N GLU A 474 -9.00 -38.27 15.67
CA GLU A 474 -9.59 -37.31 16.60
C GLU A 474 -9.90 -35.95 15.94
N PHE A 475 -9.18 -35.56 14.89
CA PHE A 475 -9.29 -34.23 14.31
C PHE A 475 -10.49 -34.10 13.36
N VAL A 476 -11.41 -33.18 13.67
CA VAL A 476 -12.53 -32.82 12.81
C VAL A 476 -12.31 -31.42 12.22
N PRO A 477 -11.91 -31.29 10.95
CA PRO A 477 -11.56 -29.99 10.38
C PRO A 477 -12.80 -29.12 10.20
N ARG A 478 -12.75 -27.90 10.75
CA ARG A 478 -13.69 -26.83 10.36
C ARG A 478 -13.47 -26.45 8.89
N ARG A 479 -14.56 -26.34 8.11
CA ARG A 479 -14.54 -26.03 6.67
C ARG A 479 -15.01 -24.60 6.37
N TRP A 480 -14.63 -24.07 5.21
CA TRP A 480 -15.02 -22.72 4.77
C TRP A 480 -16.52 -22.43 4.76
N PRO A 481 -17.42 -23.35 4.35
CA PRO A 481 -18.85 -23.10 4.43
C PRO A 481 -19.36 -22.86 5.86
N ALA A 482 -18.76 -23.54 6.85
CA ALA A 482 -19.08 -23.31 8.26
C ALA A 482 -18.49 -21.99 8.78
N VAL A 483 -17.38 -21.52 8.22
CA VAL A 483 -16.84 -20.18 8.51
C VAL A 483 -17.76 -19.12 7.92
N ALA A 484 -18.13 -19.24 6.64
CA ALA A 484 -19.00 -18.31 5.96
C ALA A 484 -20.37 -18.21 6.66
N ARG A 485 -21.02 -19.34 6.97
CA ARG A 485 -22.30 -19.34 7.71
C ARG A 485 -22.20 -18.61 9.05
N HIS A 486 -21.16 -18.87 9.84
CA HIS A 486 -20.97 -18.23 11.14
C HIS A 486 -20.68 -16.73 10.98
N LEU A 487 -19.78 -16.35 10.07
CA LEU A 487 -19.43 -14.96 9.79
C LEU A 487 -20.66 -14.13 9.35
N LEU A 488 -21.44 -14.66 8.40
CA LEU A 488 -22.63 -13.99 7.89
C LEU A 488 -23.73 -13.90 8.95
N ALA A 489 -23.92 -14.93 9.77
CA ALA A 489 -24.90 -14.92 10.85
C ALA A 489 -24.58 -13.84 11.89
N GLU A 490 -23.31 -13.72 12.32
CA GLU A 490 -22.90 -12.69 13.27
C GLU A 490 -22.94 -11.29 12.66
N ALA A 491 -22.49 -11.13 11.41
CA ALA A 491 -22.60 -9.86 10.70
C ALA A 491 -24.06 -9.40 10.56
N ASP A 492 -24.98 -10.32 10.23
CA ASP A 492 -26.40 -10.00 10.11
C ASP A 492 -27.05 -9.71 11.46
N ARG A 493 -26.74 -10.47 12.50
CA ARG A 493 -27.20 -10.21 13.88
C ARG A 493 -26.77 -8.82 14.34
N MET A 494 -25.50 -8.47 14.15
CA MET A 494 -24.96 -7.16 14.53
C MET A 494 -25.57 -6.04 13.69
N ARG A 495 -25.78 -6.27 12.38
CA ARG A 495 -26.49 -5.33 11.49
C ARG A 495 -27.91 -5.01 11.97
N GLN A 496 -28.62 -6.00 12.52
CA GLN A 496 -29.98 -5.86 13.04
C GLN A 496 -30.05 -5.26 14.45
N ALA A 497 -28.96 -5.25 15.21
CA ALA A 497 -28.91 -4.63 16.54
C ALA A 497 -29.23 -3.11 16.45
N PRO A 498 -29.64 -2.45 17.55
CA PRO A 498 -29.86 -1.00 17.55
C PRO A 498 -28.60 -0.26 17.04
N ALA A 499 -28.75 0.50 15.96
CA ALA A 499 -27.63 1.25 15.40
C ALA A 499 -27.22 2.39 16.33
N ALA A 500 -25.92 2.53 16.56
CA ALA A 500 -25.42 3.76 17.17
C ALA A 500 -25.68 4.91 16.20
N PRO A 501 -26.01 6.12 16.69
CA PRO A 501 -26.10 7.28 15.82
C PRO A 501 -24.78 7.42 15.04
N PRO A 502 -24.82 7.83 13.76
CA PRO A 502 -23.61 8.07 13.00
C PRO A 502 -22.72 9.05 13.80
N PRO A 503 -21.41 8.81 13.87
CA PRO A 503 -20.52 9.77 14.51
C PRO A 503 -20.73 11.12 13.83
N ARG A 504 -21.04 12.15 14.62
CA ARG A 504 -21.08 13.51 14.07
C ARG A 504 -19.68 13.83 13.59
N VAL A 505 -19.56 14.54 12.47
CA VAL A 505 -18.31 15.22 12.14
C VAL A 505 -18.05 16.17 13.30
N VAL A 506 -17.15 15.81 14.19
CA VAL A 506 -16.68 16.70 15.23
C VAL A 506 -15.46 17.39 14.63
N PRO A 507 -15.56 18.70 14.33
CA PRO A 507 -14.42 19.46 13.86
C PRO A 507 -13.23 19.27 14.83
N MET A 508 -12.00 19.31 14.32
CA MET A 508 -10.84 19.21 15.22
C MET A 508 -10.95 20.26 16.32
N ARG A 509 -10.57 19.91 17.55
CA ARG A 509 -10.41 20.91 18.59
C ARG A 509 -9.16 21.72 18.29
N LEU A 510 -9.29 23.05 18.31
CA LEU A 510 -8.19 23.98 18.10
C LEU A 510 -8.24 25.04 19.21
N ALA A 511 -7.30 24.95 20.15
CA ALA A 511 -7.19 25.90 21.25
C ALA A 511 -6.41 27.15 20.84
N ALA A 512 -6.64 28.27 21.54
CA ALA A 512 -5.88 29.49 21.32
C ALA A 512 -4.39 29.27 21.63
N GLY A 513 -3.52 29.67 20.70
CA GLY A 513 -2.07 29.45 20.78
C GLY A 513 -1.60 28.05 20.38
N GLU A 514 -2.52 27.14 20.06
CA GLU A 514 -2.20 25.80 19.59
C GLU A 514 -1.85 25.82 18.09
N THR A 515 -0.87 24.99 17.72
CA THR A 515 -0.58 24.67 16.31
C THR A 515 -0.69 23.17 16.13
N VAL A 516 -1.55 22.77 15.20
CA VAL A 516 -1.79 21.40 14.84
C VAL A 516 -1.16 21.14 13.48
N ALA A 517 -0.08 20.36 13.46
CA ALA A 517 0.50 19.91 12.20
C ALA A 517 -0.44 18.90 11.54
N ILE A 518 -0.77 19.15 10.27
CA ILE A 518 -1.56 18.24 9.43
C ILE A 518 -0.59 17.16 8.94
N GLY A 519 -0.50 16.05 9.67
CA GLY A 519 0.35 14.94 9.24
C GLY A 519 0.37 13.77 10.20
N VAL A 520 1.19 12.78 9.85
CA VAL A 520 1.52 11.66 10.75
C VAL A 520 2.35 12.23 11.91
N THR A 521 1.69 12.89 12.84
CA THR A 521 2.21 13.04 14.19
C THR A 521 2.49 11.64 14.71
N ASP A 522 3.49 11.50 15.58
CA ASP A 522 3.74 10.24 16.27
C ASP A 522 2.46 9.85 17.04
N LEU A 523 1.60 9.04 16.40
CA LEU A 523 0.32 8.56 16.93
C LEU A 523 0.53 7.72 18.20
N SER A 524 1.77 7.39 18.54
CA SER A 524 2.11 6.77 19.82
C SER A 524 2.17 7.76 20.99
N ARG A 525 2.21 9.07 20.72
CA ARG A 525 2.30 10.15 21.73
C ARG A 525 1.06 11.02 21.83
N SER A 526 0.18 11.05 20.82
CA SER A 526 -1.09 11.77 20.90
C SER A 526 -2.13 10.92 21.64
N GLY A 527 -2.58 11.43 22.79
CA GLY A 527 -3.52 10.74 23.69
C GLY A 527 -4.96 10.67 23.17
N GLY A 528 -5.21 10.01 22.03
CA GLY A 528 -6.56 9.61 21.64
C GLY A 528 -6.84 9.58 20.14
N SER A 529 -7.65 8.59 19.75
CA SER A 529 -8.17 8.33 18.39
C SER A 529 -8.97 9.50 17.79
N GLN A 530 -9.61 10.33 18.62
CA GLN A 530 -10.45 11.44 18.16
C GLN A 530 -9.65 12.64 17.63
N ALA A 531 -8.41 12.85 18.09
CA ALA A 531 -7.59 13.99 17.65
C ALA A 531 -7.13 13.83 16.20
N ALA A 532 -6.66 12.63 15.81
CA ALA A 532 -6.26 12.33 14.43
C ALA A 532 -7.47 12.28 13.47
N LEU A 533 -8.59 11.73 13.94
CA LEU A 533 -9.84 11.69 13.17
C LEU A 533 -10.40 13.10 12.92
N GLY A 534 -10.49 13.94 13.96
CA GLY A 534 -10.92 15.33 13.84
C GLY A 534 -10.02 16.14 12.92
N GLN A 535 -8.70 15.85 12.91
CA GLN A 535 -7.75 16.50 12.01
C GLN A 535 -8.00 16.20 10.52
N ALA A 536 -8.29 14.94 10.18
CA ALA A 536 -8.63 14.55 8.81
C ALA A 536 -10.06 14.97 8.40
N MET A 537 -11.00 15.03 9.36
CA MET A 537 -12.40 15.37 9.13
C MET A 537 -12.71 16.87 9.19
N ALA A 538 -11.82 17.69 9.76
CA ALA A 538 -11.89 19.15 9.69
C ALA A 538 -11.95 19.65 8.25
N PHE A 539 -11.39 18.89 7.31
CA PHE A 539 -11.42 19.19 5.89
C PHE A 539 -12.76 18.73 5.29
N GLU A 540 -13.74 19.64 5.25
CA GLU A 540 -15.15 19.40 4.96
C GLU A 540 -15.43 18.96 3.53
N THR A 541 -15.00 19.67 2.48
CA THR A 541 -15.21 19.32 1.06
C THR A 541 -14.08 19.91 0.23
N GLY A 542 -13.75 19.32 -0.91
CA GLY A 542 -12.72 19.85 -1.81
C GLY A 542 -11.28 19.55 -1.39
N TRP A 543 -11.06 18.43 -0.69
CA TRP A 543 -9.73 17.98 -0.27
C TRP A 543 -9.49 16.52 -0.68
N HIS A 544 -8.24 16.20 -1.00
CA HIS A 544 -7.70 14.85 -1.16
C HIS A 544 -7.43 14.21 0.21
N PRO A 545 -7.30 12.87 0.28
CA PRO A 545 -6.77 12.18 1.43
C PRO A 545 -5.44 12.76 1.94
N LEU A 546 -5.13 12.54 3.22
CA LEU A 546 -3.86 12.94 3.82
C LEU A 546 -2.70 12.21 3.13
N GLU A 547 -1.77 12.96 2.53
CA GLU A 547 -0.58 12.43 1.83
C GLU A 547 0.68 13.08 2.39
N ALA A 548 1.64 12.28 2.89
CA ALA A 548 2.98 12.73 3.26
C ALA A 548 3.05 13.94 4.23
N GLY A 549 2.09 14.05 5.15
CA GLY A 549 2.03 15.19 6.06
C GLY A 549 1.43 16.45 5.45
N LEU A 550 0.56 16.29 4.44
CA LEU A 550 -0.20 17.36 3.82
C LEU A 550 -1.62 16.89 3.47
N CYS A 551 -2.58 17.82 3.52
CA CYS A 551 -3.89 17.62 2.93
C CYS A 551 -4.04 18.54 1.72
N TRP A 552 -4.16 17.97 0.52
CA TRP A 552 -4.19 18.73 -0.74
C TRP A 552 -5.61 19.11 -1.15
N MET A 553 -5.79 20.33 -1.62
CA MET A 553 -7.05 20.81 -2.15
C MET A 553 -7.35 20.13 -3.49
N ARG A 554 -8.57 19.62 -3.65
CA ARG A 554 -9.11 19.01 -4.87
C ARG A 554 -9.88 20.06 -5.67
N GLY A 555 -9.23 20.63 -6.68
CA GLY A 555 -9.81 21.68 -7.50
C GLY A 555 -9.77 23.06 -6.83
N ARG A 556 -10.73 23.94 -7.17
CA ARG A 556 -10.64 25.38 -6.89
C ARG A 556 -11.28 25.84 -5.59
N GLN A 557 -12.09 25.01 -4.96
CA GLN A 557 -12.81 25.36 -3.76
C GLN A 557 -12.71 24.26 -2.74
N ALA A 558 -12.53 24.64 -1.49
CA ALA A 558 -12.55 23.71 -0.38
C ALA A 558 -13.05 24.36 0.90
N ARG A 559 -13.33 23.54 1.91
CA ARG A 559 -13.86 23.99 3.21
C ARG A 559 -13.15 23.32 4.36
N PHE A 560 -12.95 24.07 5.44
CA PHE A 560 -12.31 23.63 6.67
C PHE A 560 -13.21 24.00 7.87
N ALA A 561 -13.24 23.16 8.90
CA ALA A 561 -13.95 23.43 10.15
C ALA A 561 -13.12 23.00 11.38
N ALA A 562 -13.10 23.84 12.42
CA ALA A 562 -12.51 23.51 13.73
C ALA A 562 -13.35 24.02 14.90
N GLN A 563 -13.43 23.23 15.98
CA GLN A 563 -14.09 23.60 17.22
C GLN A 563 -13.10 24.33 18.12
N THR A 564 -13.45 25.52 18.60
CA THR A 564 -12.65 26.25 19.59
C THR A 564 -13.30 26.22 20.97
N THR A 565 -12.50 26.47 22.00
CA THR A 565 -12.99 26.74 23.37
C THR A 565 -13.03 28.24 23.69
N LEU A 566 -12.69 29.10 22.73
CA LEU A 566 -12.86 30.53 22.88
C LEU A 566 -14.37 30.88 22.95
N PRO A 567 -14.76 31.86 23.78
CA PRO A 567 -16.15 32.32 23.86
C PRO A 567 -16.70 32.82 22.51
N PRO A 568 -18.00 32.65 22.22
CA PRO A 568 -18.65 33.29 21.07
C PRO A 568 -18.45 34.81 21.07
N GLY A 569 -18.22 35.38 19.88
CA GLY A 569 -17.97 36.82 19.68
C GLY A 569 -16.51 37.25 19.86
N GLU A 570 -15.62 36.37 20.33
CA GLU A 570 -14.18 36.67 20.42
C GLU A 570 -13.56 36.82 19.03
N ALA A 571 -12.72 37.84 18.88
CA ALA A 571 -11.99 38.08 17.63
C ALA A 571 -10.81 37.11 17.51
N VAL A 572 -10.82 36.35 16.41
CA VAL A 572 -9.88 35.26 16.17
C VAL A 572 -9.24 35.38 14.81
N GLU A 573 -8.07 34.76 14.71
CA GLU A 573 -7.37 34.54 13.47
C GLU A 573 -6.99 33.06 13.39
N ILE A 574 -7.40 32.40 12.32
CA ILE A 574 -7.00 31.03 12.02
C ILE A 574 -5.94 31.07 10.92
N ILE A 575 -4.78 30.50 11.22
CA ILE A 575 -3.57 30.58 10.42
C ILE A 575 -3.34 29.21 9.78
N PHE A 576 -3.12 29.19 8.47
CA PHE A 576 -2.78 27.98 7.71
C PHE A 576 -1.35 28.06 7.18
N ASP A 577 -0.59 27.00 7.41
CA ASP A 577 0.68 26.77 6.73
C ASP A 577 0.43 25.94 5.48
N LEU A 578 0.64 26.57 4.34
CA LEU A 578 0.33 26.06 3.01
C LEU A 578 1.60 25.79 2.20
N VAL A 579 1.52 24.86 1.27
CA VAL A 579 2.48 24.67 0.18
C VAL A 579 1.76 24.63 -1.15
N THR A 580 2.36 25.29 -2.14
CA THR A 580 1.89 25.31 -3.52
C THR A 580 2.72 24.35 -4.37
N PRO A 581 2.11 23.66 -5.34
CA PRO A 581 2.86 22.87 -6.30
C PRO A 581 3.82 23.79 -7.08
N PRO A 582 5.01 23.31 -7.46
CA PRO A 582 5.98 24.13 -8.20
C PRO A 582 5.58 24.40 -9.66
N TRP A 583 4.43 23.92 -10.12
CA TRP A 583 4.02 23.94 -11.54
C TRP A 583 2.60 24.50 -11.79
N GLU A 584 1.85 24.96 -10.78
CA GLU A 584 0.43 25.30 -10.95
C GLU A 584 0.16 26.81 -10.88
N GLY A 585 -0.49 27.41 -11.90
CA GLY A 585 -0.56 28.87 -12.13
C GLY A 585 -1.74 29.65 -11.52
N GLY A 586 -1.85 29.77 -10.18
CA GLY A 586 -2.86 30.62 -9.51
C GLY A 586 -2.38 32.04 -9.14
N ASN A 587 -3.25 33.05 -9.21
CA ASN A 587 -2.91 34.46 -8.89
C ASN A 587 -3.28 34.89 -7.45
N GLY A 588 -4.06 34.08 -6.72
CA GLY A 588 -4.43 34.36 -5.33
C GLY A 588 -5.33 33.29 -4.72
N LEU A 589 -5.23 33.11 -3.41
CA LEU A 589 -6.11 32.28 -2.59
C LEU A 589 -6.96 33.20 -1.73
N THR A 590 -8.27 33.07 -1.82
CA THR A 590 -9.20 33.73 -0.91
C THR A 590 -9.56 32.77 0.21
N LEU A 591 -9.38 33.24 1.46
CA LEU A 591 -9.88 32.58 2.65
C LEU A 591 -11.06 33.37 3.21
N ASP A 592 -12.13 32.67 3.54
CA ASP A 592 -13.37 33.25 4.06
C ASP A 592 -13.78 32.53 5.34
N LEU A 593 -13.56 33.15 6.50
CA LEU A 593 -14.04 32.63 7.78
C LEU A 593 -15.49 33.09 7.95
N GLU A 594 -16.40 32.14 8.18
CA GLU A 594 -17.84 32.41 8.35
C GLU A 594 -18.09 33.55 9.36
N GLY A 595 -18.71 34.64 8.89
CA GLY A 595 -18.97 35.83 9.70
C GLY A 595 -17.85 36.88 9.73
N GLY A 596 -16.74 36.65 9.01
CA GLY A 596 -15.66 37.60 8.76
C GLY A 596 -15.67 38.16 7.33
N GLU A 597 -14.68 39.00 7.02
CA GLU A 597 -14.47 39.53 5.66
C GLU A 597 -13.51 38.61 4.88
N PRO A 598 -13.87 38.19 3.64
CA PRO A 598 -12.98 37.38 2.81
C PRO A 598 -11.64 38.05 2.56
N ARG A 599 -10.54 37.31 2.79
CA ARG A 599 -9.18 37.80 2.59
C ARG A 599 -8.48 37.10 1.45
N ARG A 600 -7.99 37.90 0.52
CA ARG A 600 -7.22 37.43 -0.62
C ARG A 600 -5.73 37.47 -0.32
N HIS A 601 -5.08 36.32 -0.46
CA HIS A 601 -3.64 36.15 -0.27
C HIS A 601 -2.97 35.92 -1.63
N PRO A 602 -1.86 36.62 -1.94
CA PRO A 602 -1.08 36.30 -3.12
C PRO A 602 -0.41 34.94 -2.94
N VAL A 603 -0.44 34.12 -3.98
CA VAL A 603 0.11 32.77 -3.98
C VAL A 603 1.22 32.72 -5.03
N GLN A 604 2.43 32.33 -4.63
CA GLN A 604 3.57 32.14 -5.52
C GLN A 604 3.98 30.66 -5.54
N PHE A 605 4.52 30.21 -6.68
CA PHE A 605 4.74 28.78 -6.94
C PHE A 605 5.93 28.22 -6.18
N GLY A 606 5.79 26.98 -5.73
CA GLY A 606 6.81 26.28 -4.95
C GLY A 606 7.21 27.05 -3.70
N GLN A 607 6.26 27.71 -3.03
CA GLN A 607 6.53 28.42 -1.79
C GLN A 607 5.73 27.85 -0.63
N ALA A 608 6.36 27.89 0.54
CA ALA A 608 5.67 27.82 1.82
C ALA A 608 4.96 29.16 2.04
N LEU A 609 3.66 29.13 2.27
CA LEU A 609 2.88 30.32 2.55
C LEU A 609 2.23 30.17 3.92
N ARG A 610 2.30 31.21 4.74
CA ARG A 610 1.52 31.31 5.97
C ARG A 610 0.44 32.35 5.75
N VAL A 611 -0.81 31.91 5.69
CA VAL A 611 -1.98 32.75 5.41
C VAL A 611 -2.96 32.68 6.56
N ALA A 612 -3.86 33.66 6.67
CA ALA A 612 -4.73 33.77 7.82
C ALA A 612 -6.12 34.29 7.43
N ALA A 613 -7.15 33.65 7.98
CA ALA A 613 -8.52 34.15 7.95
C ALA A 613 -8.86 34.78 9.30
N GLU A 614 -9.47 35.96 9.29
CA GLU A 614 -9.88 36.67 10.49
C GLU A 614 -11.41 36.73 10.58
N GLY A 615 -11.93 36.75 11.80
CA GLY A 615 -13.36 36.81 12.07
C GLY A 615 -13.63 36.67 13.55
N VAL A 616 -14.86 36.27 13.88
CA VAL A 616 -15.30 36.08 15.27
C VAL A 616 -15.74 34.65 15.51
N VAL A 617 -15.62 34.18 16.75
CA VAL A 617 -16.13 32.85 17.12
C VAL A 617 -17.66 32.83 17.00
N PRO A 618 -18.25 31.92 16.20
CA PRO A 618 -19.70 31.83 16.05
C PRO A 618 -20.38 31.24 17.29
N PRO A 619 -21.72 31.36 17.42
CA PRO A 619 -22.46 30.89 18.60
C PRO A 619 -22.31 29.39 18.90
N ASP A 620 -22.07 28.56 17.89
CA ASP A 620 -21.82 27.12 18.03
C ASP A 620 -20.36 26.77 18.35
N GLY A 621 -19.47 27.77 18.38
CA GLY A 621 -18.03 27.62 18.62
C GLY A 621 -17.27 26.91 17.50
N VAL A 622 -17.86 26.73 16.32
CA VAL A 622 -17.24 26.05 15.17
C VAL A 622 -16.77 27.07 14.14
N LEU A 623 -15.47 27.25 14.02
CA LEU A 623 -14.85 28.10 13.00
C LEU A 623 -14.90 27.40 11.64
N ARG A 624 -15.58 27.98 10.64
CA ARG A 624 -15.67 27.43 9.28
C ARG A 624 -14.98 28.34 8.27
N VAL A 625 -13.99 27.81 7.54
CA VAL A 625 -13.19 28.55 6.56
C VAL A 625 -13.42 28.00 5.15
N GLY A 626 -13.88 28.84 4.24
CA GLY A 626 -13.88 28.60 2.81
C GLY A 626 -12.53 28.93 2.18
N PHE A 627 -12.06 28.07 1.29
CA PHE A 627 -10.90 28.26 0.43
C PHE A 627 -11.40 28.44 -1.00
N ALA A 628 -10.97 29.50 -1.68
CA ALA A 628 -11.28 29.74 -3.08
C ALA A 628 -10.04 30.19 -3.85
N LEU A 629 -9.61 29.41 -4.83
CA LEU A 629 -8.43 29.69 -5.64
C LEU A 629 -8.79 30.42 -6.94
N ASP A 630 -8.15 31.58 -7.12
CA ASP A 630 -8.26 32.42 -8.31
C ASP A 630 -7.34 31.89 -9.42
N HIS A 631 -7.82 30.92 -10.18
CA HIS A 631 -7.18 30.49 -11.42
C HIS A 631 -7.64 31.31 -12.62
N THR A 632 -6.67 31.81 -13.38
CA THR A 632 -6.84 32.42 -14.71
C THR A 632 -6.25 31.57 -15.85
N GLN A 633 -5.56 30.47 -15.54
CA GLN A 633 -4.97 29.56 -16.54
C GLN A 633 -5.42 28.10 -16.34
N ALA A 634 -5.42 27.33 -17.42
CA ALA A 634 -5.74 25.90 -17.39
C ALA A 634 -4.70 25.12 -16.55
N PRO A 635 -5.08 23.97 -15.94
CA PRO A 635 -4.14 23.12 -15.21
C PRO A 635 -2.90 22.84 -16.07
N HIS A 636 -1.71 22.93 -15.47
CA HIS A 636 -0.45 22.63 -16.18
C HIS A 636 -0.49 21.18 -16.68
N GLU A 637 0.02 20.90 -17.89
CA GLU A 637 0.01 19.55 -18.51
C GLU A 637 0.63 18.43 -17.64
N ARG A 638 1.41 18.80 -16.62
CA ARG A 638 2.09 17.88 -15.69
C ARG A 638 1.29 17.63 -14.41
N ASP A 639 0.31 18.47 -14.09
CA ASP A 639 -0.58 18.25 -12.96
C ASP A 639 -1.75 17.35 -13.37
N GLN A 640 -1.50 16.06 -13.30
CA GLN A 640 -2.49 15.03 -13.65
C GLN A 640 -3.41 14.70 -12.47
N ARG A 641 -3.10 15.19 -11.26
CA ARG A 641 -3.84 14.93 -10.02
C ARG A 641 -4.77 16.08 -9.62
N GLY A 642 -4.61 17.27 -10.21
CA GLY A 642 -5.42 18.45 -9.90
C GLY A 642 -5.09 19.02 -8.52
N LEU A 643 -3.81 18.97 -8.15
CA LEU A 643 -3.33 19.42 -6.84
C LEU A 643 -3.20 20.94 -6.85
N SER A 644 -3.93 21.59 -5.96
CA SER A 644 -3.90 23.05 -5.89
C SER A 644 -3.12 23.62 -4.70
N ILE A 645 -3.58 23.36 -3.47
CA ILE A 645 -2.93 23.86 -2.25
C ILE A 645 -2.82 22.74 -1.23
N GLY A 646 -1.63 22.49 -0.72
CA GLY A 646 -1.40 21.55 0.39
C GLY A 646 -1.40 22.28 1.73
N VAL A 647 -2.22 21.86 2.69
CA VAL A 647 -2.19 22.36 4.07
C VAL A 647 -1.32 21.43 4.92
N GLY A 648 -0.28 21.98 5.56
CA GLY A 648 0.64 21.24 6.42
C GLY A 648 0.51 21.55 7.92
N ALA A 649 -0.10 22.68 8.30
CA ALA A 649 -0.46 22.96 9.68
C ALA A 649 -1.59 24.00 9.77
N VAL A 650 -2.30 23.99 10.91
CA VAL A 650 -3.33 24.96 11.26
C VAL A 650 -3.09 25.46 12.68
N SER A 651 -3.21 26.76 12.91
CA SER A 651 -3.07 27.40 14.23
C SER A 651 -4.25 28.33 14.49
N LEU A 652 -4.63 28.49 15.76
CA LEU A 652 -5.63 29.48 16.18
C LEU A 652 -4.99 30.53 17.08
N ARG A 653 -5.26 31.80 16.79
CA ARG A 653 -4.80 32.94 17.58
C ARG A 653 -5.99 33.80 17.99
N GLN A 654 -6.03 34.21 19.25
CA GLN A 654 -6.94 35.27 19.71
C GLN A 654 -6.25 36.62 19.44
N GLN A 655 -6.93 37.57 18.79
CA GLN A 655 -6.30 38.79 18.28
C GLN A 655 -5.66 39.68 19.36
N ALA A 656 -6.09 39.58 20.62
CA ALA A 656 -5.51 40.32 21.75
C ALA A 656 -4.20 39.72 22.31
N SER A 657 -3.71 38.59 21.76
CA SER A 657 -2.55 37.86 22.29
C SER A 657 -1.26 38.29 21.59
N ALA A 658 -0.18 38.51 22.36
CA ALA A 658 1.16 38.72 21.80
C ALA A 658 1.57 37.56 20.86
N PRO A 659 2.40 37.80 19.83
CA PRO A 659 2.80 36.76 18.88
C PRO A 659 3.45 35.59 19.62
N ALA A 660 2.84 34.40 19.53
CA ALA A 660 3.48 33.17 19.98
C ALA A 660 4.74 32.96 19.13
N SER A 661 5.90 32.95 19.77
CA SER A 661 7.15 32.68 19.08
C SER A 661 7.44 31.17 19.06
N GLN A 662 7.87 30.74 17.87
CA GLN A 662 8.70 29.58 17.52
C GLN A 662 8.03 28.23 17.15
N PRO A 663 8.78 27.23 16.64
CA PRO A 663 9.08 27.08 15.22
C PRO A 663 8.75 25.65 14.70
N GLY A 664 8.57 25.47 13.39
CA GLY A 664 8.50 24.10 12.82
C GLY A 664 7.98 24.00 11.39
N ALA A 665 7.14 24.94 10.96
CA ALA A 665 6.50 24.88 9.66
C ALA A 665 7.46 25.12 8.46
N GLN A 666 8.54 25.88 8.66
CA GLN A 666 9.50 26.11 7.58
C GLN A 666 10.34 24.87 7.24
N ALA A 667 10.52 23.93 8.17
CA ALA A 667 11.36 22.75 7.95
C ALA A 667 10.71 21.74 6.97
N TRP A 668 9.39 21.57 7.02
CA TRP A 668 8.68 20.64 6.12
C TRP A 668 8.52 21.21 4.71
N ALA A 669 8.23 22.50 4.60
CA ALA A 669 8.05 23.14 3.30
C ALA A 669 9.38 23.24 2.52
N GLN A 670 10.51 23.41 3.21
CA GLN A 670 11.83 23.31 2.59
C GLN A 670 12.12 21.91 2.00
N ALA A 671 11.60 20.83 2.60
CA ALA A 671 11.79 19.47 2.09
C ALA A 671 10.97 19.15 0.82
N TRP A 672 9.87 19.86 0.58
CA TRP A 672 9.03 19.72 -0.63
C TRP A 672 9.41 20.73 -1.72
N VAL A 673 9.74 21.96 -1.34
CA VAL A 673 10.14 23.05 -2.25
C VAL A 673 11.55 22.86 -2.79
N GLN A 674 12.44 22.25 -2.01
CA GLN A 674 13.76 21.81 -2.46
C GLN A 674 13.75 20.28 -2.57
N PRO A 675 13.75 19.69 -3.79
CA PRO A 675 14.11 18.29 -3.93
C PRO A 675 15.62 18.16 -3.64
N GLY A 676 16.01 18.21 -2.37
CA GLY A 676 17.38 18.04 -1.92
C GLY A 676 17.88 19.06 -0.88
N ALA A 677 17.34 19.09 0.34
CA ALA A 677 18.05 19.68 1.49
C ALA A 677 17.51 19.18 2.85
N GLN A 678 17.99 17.99 3.24
CA GLN A 678 18.32 17.49 4.59
C GLN A 678 17.43 17.78 5.82
N ALA A 679 17.00 16.68 6.47
CA ALA A 679 16.93 16.61 7.93
C ALA A 679 18.31 16.20 8.49
N GLY A 680 18.98 17.15 9.17
CA GLY A 680 19.87 16.86 10.31
C GLY A 680 21.39 16.87 10.08
N ALA A 681 22.00 18.07 10.08
CA ALA A 681 23.27 18.32 10.79
C ALA A 681 23.47 19.84 10.98
N GLN A 682 23.64 20.28 12.22
CA GLN A 682 23.99 21.66 12.57
C GLN A 682 25.39 22.06 12.03
N PRO A 683 25.66 23.37 11.81
CA PRO A 683 26.87 23.85 11.16
C PRO A 683 28.06 23.77 12.11
N TRP A 684 29.01 22.88 11.81
CA TRP A 684 30.30 22.84 12.48
C TRP A 684 31.22 23.89 11.87
N ALA A 685 31.84 24.67 12.75
CA ALA A 685 32.77 25.73 12.43
C ALA A 685 33.96 25.27 11.57
N LEU A 686 34.44 26.19 10.73
CA LEU A 686 35.64 26.05 9.92
C LEU A 686 36.88 25.72 10.77
N ALA A 687 37.55 24.62 10.46
CA ALA A 687 38.96 24.41 10.79
C ALA A 687 39.81 24.62 9.52
N PRO A 688 41.00 25.24 9.62
CA PRO A 688 41.80 25.61 8.46
C PRO A 688 42.59 24.43 7.84
N ALA A 689 42.79 24.56 6.54
CA ALA A 689 43.71 23.90 5.59
C ALA A 689 44.57 22.70 6.05
N GLY A 690 44.41 21.57 5.34
CA GLY A 690 45.46 20.53 5.20
C GLY A 690 44.96 19.16 4.70
N ALA A 691 45.50 18.72 3.55
CA ALA A 691 45.64 17.33 3.05
C ALA A 691 44.57 16.69 2.11
N ALA A 692 44.96 16.65 0.81
CA ALA A 692 44.93 15.63 -0.26
C ALA A 692 43.76 14.61 -0.49
N VAL A 693 43.58 14.24 -1.77
CA VAL A 693 42.32 13.88 -2.48
C VAL A 693 42.24 12.39 -2.91
N GLY A 694 41.05 11.78 -2.81
CA GLY A 694 40.60 10.54 -3.48
C GLY A 694 39.50 10.80 -4.54
N GLY A 695 39.12 9.79 -5.35
CA GLY A 695 38.21 9.90 -6.51
C GLY A 695 36.80 10.48 -6.25
N PHE A 696 36.11 10.93 -7.30
CA PHE A 696 34.76 11.53 -7.17
C PHE A 696 33.68 10.45 -7.13
N TRP A 697 32.83 10.50 -6.12
CA TRP A 697 31.65 9.65 -6.00
C TRP A 697 30.46 10.37 -6.62
N VAL A 698 29.79 9.71 -7.56
CA VAL A 698 28.60 10.25 -8.24
C VAL A 698 27.38 9.53 -7.71
N ASP A 699 26.41 10.30 -7.22
CA ASP A 699 25.12 9.81 -6.78
C ASP A 699 24.18 9.65 -7.98
N LEU A 700 23.80 8.42 -8.28
CA LEU A 700 22.90 8.09 -9.38
C LEU A 700 21.42 8.19 -8.99
N SER A 701 21.12 8.50 -7.72
CA SER A 701 19.74 8.47 -7.18
C SER A 701 18.82 9.53 -7.76
N SER A 702 19.38 10.59 -8.36
CA SER A 702 18.67 11.70 -9.00
C SER A 702 18.43 11.53 -10.51
N LEU A 703 19.00 10.48 -11.13
CA LEU A 703 18.89 10.24 -12.58
C LEU A 703 17.52 9.71 -13.04
N CYS A 704 16.55 9.52 -12.15
CA CYS A 704 15.20 9.06 -12.52
C CYS A 704 14.11 9.82 -11.77
N ALA A 705 13.15 10.37 -12.52
CA ALA A 705 11.81 10.62 -12.04
C ALA A 705 11.16 9.25 -11.80
N ALA A 706 11.17 8.76 -10.56
CA ALA A 706 10.59 7.46 -10.20
C ALA A 706 9.07 7.56 -9.95
N PRO A 707 8.29 6.48 -10.13
CA PRO A 707 6.84 6.45 -9.93
C PRO A 707 6.45 6.69 -8.46
N THR A 708 5.18 7.07 -8.24
CA THR A 708 4.60 7.56 -6.97
C THR A 708 4.45 6.52 -5.85
N ASP A 709 4.91 5.29 -6.02
CA ASP A 709 4.90 4.29 -4.95
C ASP A 709 6.34 4.05 -4.40
N VAL A 710 6.44 4.02 -3.07
CA VAL A 710 7.71 3.85 -2.34
C VAL A 710 8.35 2.47 -2.61
N TRP A 711 7.56 1.49 -3.05
CA TRP A 711 7.96 0.11 -3.29
C TRP A 711 8.75 -0.06 -4.59
N SER A 712 8.31 0.56 -5.69
CA SER A 712 8.95 0.50 -7.00
C SER A 712 10.25 1.30 -7.04
N ALA A 713 10.31 2.44 -6.33
CA ALA A 713 11.55 3.21 -6.15
C ALA A 713 12.64 2.41 -5.41
N ARG A 714 12.28 1.66 -4.36
CA ARG A 714 13.22 0.86 -3.56
C ARG A 714 13.69 -0.40 -4.29
N ARG A 715 12.81 -1.06 -5.03
CA ARG A 715 13.11 -2.26 -5.84
C ARG A 715 14.05 -1.94 -7.00
N TRP A 716 13.87 -0.78 -7.64
CA TRP A 716 14.78 -0.33 -8.70
C TRP A 716 16.17 0.03 -8.18
N ARG A 717 16.27 0.72 -7.02
CA ARG A 717 17.55 1.03 -6.37
C ARG A 717 18.34 -0.23 -6.00
N LEU A 718 17.65 -1.27 -5.52
CA LEU A 718 18.25 -2.59 -5.27
C LEU A 718 18.69 -3.28 -6.56
N GLY A 719 17.88 -3.22 -7.63
CA GLY A 719 18.23 -3.78 -8.94
C GLY A 719 19.43 -3.09 -9.59
N LEU A 720 19.52 -1.76 -9.48
CA LEU A 720 20.66 -0.98 -9.96
C LEU A 720 21.92 -1.31 -9.16
N ALA A 721 21.84 -1.36 -7.83
CA ALA A 721 22.96 -1.75 -6.98
C ALA A 721 23.47 -3.17 -7.30
N GLN A 722 22.55 -4.12 -7.52
CA GLN A 722 22.89 -5.49 -7.92
C GLN A 722 23.49 -5.56 -9.33
N ALA A 723 23.07 -4.71 -10.27
CA ALA A 723 23.64 -4.62 -11.61
C ALA A 723 25.06 -4.02 -11.58
N LEU A 724 25.27 -2.95 -10.79
CA LEU A 724 26.57 -2.30 -10.61
C LEU A 724 27.57 -3.21 -9.89
N ALA A 725 27.11 -4.03 -8.95
CA ALA A 725 27.92 -5.03 -8.25
C ALA A 725 28.54 -6.10 -9.18
N ARG A 726 27.95 -6.29 -10.37
CA ARG A 726 28.42 -7.27 -11.36
C ARG A 726 29.45 -6.70 -12.35
N VAL A 727 29.80 -5.42 -12.24
CA VAL A 727 30.78 -4.75 -13.11
C VAL A 727 32.18 -4.80 -12.48
N PRO A 728 33.14 -5.57 -13.02
CA PRO A 728 34.47 -5.71 -12.43
C PRO A 728 35.24 -4.38 -12.44
N GLY A 729 35.86 -4.01 -11.32
CA GLY A 729 36.68 -2.80 -11.19
C GLY A 729 35.90 -1.51 -10.91
N LEU A 730 34.56 -1.55 -10.94
CA LEU A 730 33.72 -0.42 -10.56
C LEU A 730 33.50 -0.41 -9.04
N ARG A 731 33.98 0.63 -8.36
CA ARG A 731 33.73 0.82 -6.93
C ARG A 731 32.39 1.53 -6.74
N TRP A 732 31.55 0.96 -5.89
CA TRP A 732 30.20 1.48 -5.60
C TRP A 732 29.88 1.32 -4.12
N ALA A 733 28.95 2.13 -3.62
CA ALA A 733 28.46 2.09 -2.25
C ALA A 733 26.97 2.40 -2.19
N ALA A 734 26.24 1.73 -1.28
CA ALA A 734 24.83 2.00 -1.02
C ALA A 734 24.62 2.35 0.46
N SER A 735 24.00 3.50 0.73
CA SER A 735 23.71 3.96 2.10
C SER A 735 22.45 4.84 2.11
N ARG A 736 21.54 4.60 3.06
CA ARG A 736 20.37 5.44 3.40
C ARG A 736 19.72 6.17 2.20
N GLY A 737 19.34 5.43 1.16
CA GLY A 737 18.61 5.97 0.02
C GLY A 737 19.47 6.47 -1.16
N HIS A 738 20.81 6.36 -1.07
CA HIS A 738 21.74 6.77 -2.12
C HIS A 738 22.46 5.56 -2.77
N ALA A 739 22.65 5.63 -4.08
CA ALA A 739 23.48 4.69 -4.87
C ALA A 739 24.67 5.46 -5.48
N LEU A 740 25.86 5.23 -4.93
CA LEU A 740 27.07 5.97 -5.27
C LEU A 740 28.01 5.11 -6.10
N VAL A 741 28.57 5.69 -7.16
CA VAL A 741 29.59 5.06 -8.00
C VAL A 741 30.83 5.94 -8.04
N GLU A 742 32.00 5.35 -7.82
CA GLU A 742 33.29 6.05 -7.93
C GLU A 742 33.64 6.19 -9.42
N VAL A 743 33.91 7.42 -9.86
CA VAL A 743 34.21 7.75 -11.24
C VAL A 743 35.63 8.35 -11.32
N PRO A 744 36.45 7.97 -12.31
CA PRO A 744 37.80 8.53 -12.48
C PRO A 744 37.77 10.06 -12.55
N ARG A 745 38.72 10.68 -11.86
CA ARG A 745 38.81 12.14 -11.67
C ARG A 745 38.74 12.91 -12.99
N ASP A 746 39.38 12.37 -14.03
CA ASP A 746 39.49 12.97 -15.35
C ASP A 746 38.13 13.03 -16.08
N LEU A 747 37.28 12.02 -15.85
CA LEU A 747 35.94 11.90 -16.40
C LEU A 747 34.95 12.80 -15.64
N ALA A 748 35.07 12.88 -14.31
CA ALA A 748 34.28 13.80 -13.48
C ALA A 748 34.56 15.27 -13.81
N LEU A 749 35.84 15.63 -14.03
CA LEU A 749 36.25 16.98 -14.43
C LEU A 749 35.84 17.34 -15.87
N ALA A 750 35.73 16.35 -16.77
CA ALA A 750 35.17 16.56 -18.10
C ALA A 750 33.66 16.87 -18.10
N LEU A 751 32.93 16.34 -17.12
CA LEU A 751 31.48 16.54 -16.96
C LEU A 751 31.14 17.91 -16.33
N LEU A 752 32.07 18.52 -15.59
CA LEU A 752 31.87 19.76 -14.80
C LEU A 752 32.11 21.09 -15.56
N GLY A 753 32.58 21.05 -16.81
CA GLY A 753 32.60 22.25 -17.69
C GLY A 753 33.59 23.37 -17.34
N ALA A 754 34.71 23.09 -16.67
CA ALA A 754 35.71 24.11 -16.33
C ALA A 754 36.45 24.70 -17.56
N PRO A 755 36.80 26.00 -17.57
CA PRO A 755 37.53 26.64 -18.68
C PRO A 755 38.90 25.99 -18.94
N PRO A 756 39.37 25.95 -20.22
CA PRO A 756 40.59 25.23 -20.62
C PRO A 756 41.86 25.60 -19.85
N ALA A 757 42.02 26.87 -19.45
CA ALA A 757 43.20 27.37 -18.74
C ALA A 757 43.33 26.82 -17.30
N ALA A 758 42.21 26.68 -16.59
CA ALA A 758 42.19 26.08 -15.25
C ALA A 758 42.50 24.58 -15.31
N ARG A 759 42.14 23.93 -16.42
CA ARG A 759 42.38 22.51 -16.69
C ARG A 759 43.87 22.18 -16.82
N ALA A 760 44.63 23.04 -17.51
CA ALA A 760 46.06 22.85 -17.72
C ALA A 760 46.87 22.99 -16.42
N ALA A 761 46.57 24.00 -15.60
CA ALA A 761 47.27 24.26 -14.33
C ALA A 761 47.03 23.15 -13.29
N MET A 762 45.83 22.58 -13.25
CA MET A 762 45.48 21.49 -12.32
C MET A 762 46.05 20.14 -12.74
N LEU A 763 46.29 19.93 -14.05
CA LEU A 763 46.92 18.71 -14.58
C LEU A 763 48.43 18.67 -14.30
N GLU A 764 49.12 19.81 -14.29
CA GLU A 764 50.53 19.88 -13.89
C GLU A 764 50.74 19.53 -12.41
N ALA A 765 49.83 19.95 -11.54
CA ALA A 765 49.90 19.69 -10.09
C ALA A 765 49.69 18.21 -9.71
N ALA A 766 49.15 17.38 -10.60
CA ALA A 766 48.70 16.01 -10.30
C ALA A 766 49.72 14.89 -10.63
N ARG A 767 50.92 15.22 -11.14
CA ARG A 767 51.90 14.21 -11.63
C ARG A 767 52.68 13.44 -10.55
N GLY A 768 52.39 13.61 -9.26
CA GLY A 768 53.15 12.97 -8.16
C GLY A 768 52.44 11.79 -7.49
N GLY A 769 52.65 10.57 -8.00
CA GLY A 769 52.80 9.27 -7.28
C GLY A 769 51.78 8.78 -6.22
N LEU A 770 51.29 7.54 -6.42
CA LEU A 770 50.31 6.75 -5.64
C LEU A 770 50.78 6.13 -4.30
N ALA A 771 49.85 5.93 -3.35
CA ALA A 771 49.73 4.73 -2.49
C ALA A 771 48.31 4.63 -1.83
N PRO A 772 47.74 3.42 -1.58
CA PRO A 772 46.37 3.25 -1.08
C PRO A 772 46.29 2.89 0.42
N LEU A 773 45.31 3.41 1.18
CA LEU A 773 44.89 2.92 2.52
C LEU A 773 43.43 3.40 2.84
N PRO A 774 42.73 2.83 3.85
CA PRO A 774 41.29 2.59 3.83
C PRO A 774 40.43 3.73 4.40
N LEU A 775 39.20 3.80 3.93
CA LEU A 775 38.16 4.76 4.34
C LEU A 775 37.93 4.73 5.87
N ARG A 776 37.97 5.90 6.50
CA ARG A 776 37.52 6.11 7.88
C ARG A 776 36.21 6.93 7.89
N PRO A 777 35.40 6.86 8.95
CA PRO A 777 34.16 7.63 9.06
C PRO A 777 34.48 9.13 9.04
N GLY A 778 34.12 9.84 7.96
CA GLY A 778 34.39 11.28 7.83
C GLY A 778 34.57 11.83 6.41
N ASP A 779 34.66 10.98 5.38
CA ASP A 779 34.88 11.46 4.01
C ASP A 779 33.66 12.21 3.43
N ARG A 780 33.90 13.40 2.85
CA ARG A 780 32.89 14.31 2.31
C ARG A 780 32.41 13.87 0.91
N LEU A 781 31.10 13.71 0.75
CA LEU A 781 30.43 13.46 -0.54
C LEU A 781 30.39 14.72 -1.42
N LEU A 782 30.56 14.56 -2.73
CA LEU A 782 30.36 15.62 -3.73
C LEU A 782 29.14 15.27 -4.58
N THR A 783 27.98 15.83 -4.23
CA THR A 783 26.75 15.66 -5.00
C THR A 783 26.84 16.51 -6.28
N LEU A 784 26.90 15.87 -7.45
CA LEU A 784 26.74 16.56 -8.73
C LEU A 784 25.28 17.01 -8.87
N GLY A 785 24.96 18.20 -8.37
CA GLY A 785 23.76 18.93 -8.77
C GLY A 785 23.94 19.41 -10.21
N LEU A 786 23.30 18.76 -11.17
CA LEU A 786 23.18 19.30 -12.53
C LEU A 786 22.31 20.56 -12.46
N ALA A 787 22.94 21.73 -12.49
CA ALA A 787 22.25 23.02 -12.49
C ALA A 787 21.25 23.14 -13.64
N ALA A 788 20.10 23.72 -13.33
CA ALA A 788 18.83 23.66 -14.07
C ALA A 788 18.74 24.56 -15.34
N ASP A 789 19.87 24.88 -15.99
CA ASP A 789 19.87 25.77 -17.17
C ASP A 789 19.92 25.03 -18.52
N ASN A 790 19.58 23.74 -18.57
CA ASN A 790 19.54 23.00 -19.84
C ASN A 790 18.17 22.37 -20.12
N THR A 791 17.62 22.70 -21.29
CA THR A 791 16.34 22.20 -21.80
C THR A 791 16.26 20.66 -21.84
N PRO A 792 15.06 20.06 -21.69
CA PRO A 792 14.86 18.60 -21.66
C PRO A 792 15.46 17.84 -22.86
N ALA A 793 15.50 18.45 -24.05
CA ALA A 793 16.10 17.85 -25.25
C ALA A 793 17.64 17.75 -25.20
N ARG A 794 18.33 18.60 -24.41
CA ARG A 794 19.78 18.51 -24.14
C ARG A 794 20.06 17.59 -22.96
N LEU A 795 19.18 17.55 -21.97
CA LEU A 795 19.25 16.60 -20.85
C LEU A 795 19.04 15.15 -21.33
N ALA A 796 18.06 14.91 -22.21
CA ALA A 796 17.85 13.60 -22.84
C ALA A 796 19.01 13.19 -23.75
N ARG A 797 19.69 14.14 -24.42
CA ARG A 797 20.93 13.85 -25.18
C ARG A 797 22.13 13.57 -24.29
N ARG A 798 22.26 14.21 -23.12
CA ARG A 798 23.36 14.00 -22.17
C ARG A 798 23.16 12.77 -21.28
N ALA A 799 21.94 12.53 -20.81
CA ALA A 799 21.54 11.29 -20.14
C ALA A 799 21.52 10.12 -21.13
N GLY A 800 21.06 10.34 -22.36
CA GLY A 800 21.19 9.41 -23.47
C GLY A 800 22.65 9.12 -23.78
N ALA A 801 23.56 10.11 -23.78
CA ALA A 801 25.00 9.89 -23.95
C ALA A 801 25.64 9.19 -22.75
N LEU A 802 25.19 9.44 -21.52
CA LEU A 802 25.67 8.79 -20.29
C LEU A 802 25.23 7.32 -20.24
N VAL A 803 23.96 7.05 -20.54
CA VAL A 803 23.39 5.71 -20.67
C VAL A 803 23.98 5.00 -21.88
N THR A 804 24.20 5.68 -23.00
CA THR A 804 24.87 5.11 -24.18
C THR A 804 26.36 4.86 -23.93
N LEU A 805 27.07 5.66 -23.14
CA LEU A 805 28.47 5.39 -22.76
C LEU A 805 28.57 4.23 -21.76
N VAL A 806 27.65 4.16 -20.79
CA VAL A 806 27.57 3.05 -19.84
C VAL A 806 27.17 1.76 -20.58
N ILE A 807 26.19 1.80 -21.48
CA ILE A 807 25.79 0.67 -22.33
C ILE A 807 26.89 0.32 -23.34
N ALA A 808 27.58 1.29 -23.96
CA ALA A 808 28.68 1.03 -24.90
C ALA A 808 29.91 0.47 -24.18
N ALA A 809 30.25 0.95 -22.99
CA ALA A 809 31.29 0.35 -22.14
C ALA A 809 30.90 -1.09 -21.74
N THR A 810 29.63 -1.33 -21.43
CA THR A 810 29.10 -2.66 -21.08
C THR A 810 29.04 -3.59 -22.31
N ALA A 811 28.72 -3.08 -23.50
CA ALA A 811 28.66 -3.84 -24.76
C ALA A 811 30.04 -4.12 -25.37
N THR A 812 31.03 -3.27 -25.10
CA THR A 812 32.42 -3.52 -25.51
C THR A 812 33.10 -4.56 -24.61
N LEU A 813 32.66 -4.70 -23.36
CA LEU A 813 33.10 -5.73 -22.41
C LEU A 813 32.32 -7.05 -22.54
N LEU A 814 31.17 -7.07 -23.23
CA LEU A 814 30.35 -8.24 -23.50
C LEU A 814 30.37 -8.65 -24.98
N ARG A 815 31.57 -8.72 -25.60
CA ARG A 815 31.72 -9.58 -26.79
C ARG A 815 31.91 -11.04 -26.34
N PRO A 816 31.15 -11.99 -26.90
CA PRO A 816 31.17 -13.36 -26.45
C PRO A 816 32.49 -14.04 -26.82
N HIS A 817 33.16 -14.64 -25.83
CA HIS A 817 33.99 -15.81 -26.07
C HIS A 817 33.08 -16.93 -26.60
N ARG A 818 32.80 -16.91 -27.90
CA ARG A 818 32.59 -18.15 -28.65
C ARG A 818 33.96 -18.77 -28.85
N ALA A 819 34.30 -19.68 -27.96
CA ALA A 819 35.18 -20.79 -28.29
C ALA A 819 34.75 -21.99 -27.44
N THR A 820 34.28 -23.02 -28.15
CA THR A 820 34.23 -24.45 -27.81
C THR A 820 33.25 -24.94 -26.74
N GLY A 821 32.29 -25.76 -27.22
CA GLY A 821 31.63 -26.83 -26.45
C GLY A 821 30.13 -26.71 -26.37
#